data_AF-A0A7K7F8F4-F1
#
_entry.id   AF-A0A7K7F8F4-F1
#
_cell.length_a   1.000
_cell.length_b   1.000
_cell.length_c   1.000
_cell.angle_alpha   90.00
_cell.angle_beta   90.00
_cell.angle_gamma   90.00
#
_symmetry.space_group_name_H-M   'P 1'
#
loop_
_entity.id
_entity.type
_entity.pdbx_description
1 polymer ?
#
loop_
_entity_poly.entity_id
_entity_poly.type
_entity_poly.pdbx_seq_one_letter_code
_entity_poly.pdbx_strand_id
1 'polypeptide(L)'
;LYSNLTACQALGNMCVMNMNSLSSSSTDACGLFQYIYVNTARLGIVHSIAFWRHNLPWLYYGDQPGLASQVLEANHFPTIFSFKGTDEAVKLQFIAASFDAAGNFLQWQNLEGGILQLCPDTQTKLNAAYAFGTTYQQSCKISVSKILLDFANPIFYDLFLEYNGDNGQRYLWAVPVLNLNLQYSEMFVNQGSNMNSWLLTRRFFLVDALSGKENDLGKLPRVIRVASKISISIRLVSHTQRGMIYPPLITIAYTDVLVQNPETQSVMVSFSVNYEMNQSEAQIQTDITLGVLGGLAVLWSLLKTAGWKRRTGSSIIDLQTVLKFLLFYAGDLANVFFIITVGTGIYWLVFFKAQQFVSVLLPLPSQEEAFVTYIACAFSLKALQFLQLLVSQLTIDIFFIDWERPKGKVLKAVEGEGVIKSAAAPVSIWRTYFIANEWNEIQTVRKINPLFQVLAVLFFLEVVGFSNLALMDSSSSLTRSSESYIAPWSRILRFGVSAALWLAIAFLQIIFFSVFYERFVEDKISQFVDLCCMSNISVFLLSHSCFGYYIHGRSVHGHADTNMEEMNMNLKREAENLCSQRGLLPNTDGQTFQISISRKMRLHYDRIHESLTRKRGPARLLDSSANTSEQSTRAYNTMNKFLSSFIDHVHKEMDYIVKDKLLLERILGMEFMEPIEKSIFYNDEGHTFSDVLYYGNEMTLLIFDTLFFSIVDLASQSFVLAAILTYLQQEIFRFIRNTLGQKNLASKTLVDKRFLI
;
A
#
# COMPACT_ATOMS: atom_id res chain seq x y z
N LEU A 1 27.23 -33.45 54.20
CA LEU A 1 27.95 -33.74 52.94
C LEU A 1 27.82 -32.61 51.92
N TYR A 2 26.66 -31.96 51.74
CA TYR A 2 26.44 -30.92 50.72
C TYR A 2 26.27 -29.51 51.32
N SER A 3 27.29 -29.05 52.05
CA SER A 3 27.25 -27.75 52.77
C SER A 3 28.18 -26.67 52.20
N ASN A 4 29.11 -27.03 51.30
CA ASN A 4 30.00 -26.07 50.67
C ASN A 4 29.30 -25.43 49.47
N LEU A 5 28.81 -24.19 49.65
CA LEU A 5 28.08 -23.44 48.63
C LEU A 5 28.92 -23.22 47.36
N THR A 6 30.20 -22.86 47.48
CA THR A 6 31.07 -22.60 46.32
C THR A 6 31.25 -23.85 45.48
N ALA A 7 31.45 -25.01 46.10
CA ALA A 7 31.54 -26.29 45.39
C ALA A 7 30.23 -26.64 44.67
N CYS A 8 29.09 -26.37 45.29
CA CYS A 8 27.77 -26.55 44.67
C CYS A 8 27.52 -25.57 43.51
N GLN A 9 28.00 -24.32 43.60
CA GLN A 9 27.97 -23.34 42.51
C GLN A 9 28.85 -23.79 41.34
N ALA A 10 30.06 -24.31 41.62
CA ALA A 10 30.96 -24.86 40.60
C ALA A 10 30.32 -26.03 39.85
N LEU A 11 29.71 -26.97 40.58
CA LEU A 11 28.97 -28.09 39.99
C LEU A 11 27.82 -27.59 39.10
N GLY A 12 27.09 -26.57 39.56
CA GLY A 12 26.04 -25.95 38.76
C GLY A 12 26.59 -25.34 37.46
N ASN A 13 27.70 -24.62 37.53
CA ASN A 13 28.36 -24.04 36.35
C ASN A 13 28.84 -25.11 35.36
N MET A 14 29.36 -26.25 35.85
CA MET A 14 29.70 -27.41 35.01
C MET A 14 28.47 -27.99 34.31
N CYS A 15 27.31 -28.05 34.99
CA CYS A 15 26.07 -28.46 34.35
C CYS A 15 25.63 -27.47 33.25
N VAL A 16 25.76 -26.17 33.48
CA VAL A 16 25.48 -25.14 32.46
C VAL A 16 26.40 -25.31 31.25
N MET A 17 27.71 -25.56 31.45
CA MET A 17 28.65 -25.87 30.36
C MET A 17 28.22 -27.10 29.54
N ASN A 18 27.55 -28.07 30.18
CA ASN A 18 26.91 -29.21 29.51
C ASN A 18 25.50 -28.90 28.95
N MET A 19 25.22 -27.64 28.65
CA MET A 19 23.95 -27.14 28.09
C MET A 19 22.72 -27.38 28.99
N ASN A 20 22.93 -27.61 30.29
CA ASN A 20 21.89 -28.03 31.23
C ASN A 20 21.20 -29.34 30.82
N SER A 21 21.88 -30.18 30.02
CA SER A 21 21.29 -31.40 29.48
C SER A 21 21.15 -32.47 30.56
N LEU A 22 20.02 -33.16 30.56
CA LEU A 22 19.69 -34.22 31.51
C LEU A 22 19.52 -35.54 30.75
N SER A 23 20.38 -36.51 31.05
CA SER A 23 20.26 -37.87 30.54
C SER A 23 20.21 -38.89 31.67
N SER A 24 19.42 -39.94 31.50
CA SER A 24 19.37 -41.09 32.40
C SER A 24 20.52 -42.08 32.17
N SER A 25 21.23 -41.96 31.04
CA SER A 25 22.29 -42.89 30.61
C SER A 25 23.71 -42.45 31.02
N SER A 26 23.93 -41.18 31.37
CA SER A 26 25.24 -40.63 31.71
C SER A 26 25.28 -39.97 33.09
N THR A 27 26.31 -40.31 33.89
CA THR A 27 26.59 -39.66 35.18
C THR A 27 27.50 -38.45 34.97
N ASP A 28 26.98 -37.43 34.30
CA ASP A 28 27.67 -36.16 34.07
C ASP A 28 27.42 -35.15 35.22
N ALA A 29 27.95 -33.93 35.07
CA ALA A 29 27.78 -32.86 36.06
C ALA A 29 26.30 -32.51 36.33
N CYS A 30 25.43 -32.57 35.31
CA CYS A 30 23.99 -32.33 35.47
C CYS A 30 23.30 -33.49 36.18
N GLY A 31 23.67 -34.73 35.88
CA GLY A 31 23.20 -35.91 36.60
C GLY A 31 23.58 -35.87 38.08
N LEU A 32 24.82 -35.51 38.41
CA LEU A 32 25.27 -35.33 39.80
C LEU A 32 24.53 -34.17 40.48
N PHE A 33 24.36 -33.05 39.78
CA PHE A 33 23.58 -31.91 40.29
C PHE A 33 22.15 -32.33 40.65
N GLN A 34 21.47 -33.06 39.75
CA GLN A 34 20.11 -33.56 39.97
C GLN A 34 20.04 -34.56 41.12
N TYR A 35 21.02 -35.46 41.24
CA TYR A 35 21.11 -36.39 42.36
C TYR A 35 21.20 -35.64 43.71
N ILE A 36 22.03 -34.60 43.80
CA ILE A 36 22.14 -33.80 45.03
C ILE A 36 20.85 -33.01 45.26
N TYR A 37 20.24 -32.43 44.23
CA TYR A 37 18.99 -31.67 44.32
C TYR A 37 17.85 -32.51 44.91
N VAL A 38 17.68 -33.76 44.47
CA VAL A 38 16.67 -34.69 45.01
C VAL A 38 16.99 -35.07 46.46
N ASN A 39 18.25 -35.39 46.77
CA ASN A 39 18.65 -35.81 48.12
C ASN A 39 18.64 -34.67 49.16
N THR A 40 18.69 -33.42 48.71
CA THR A 40 18.64 -32.23 49.58
C THR A 40 17.23 -31.67 49.78
N ALA A 41 16.18 -32.33 49.28
CA ALA A 41 14.79 -31.89 49.43
C ALA A 41 14.38 -31.62 50.89
N ARG A 42 14.94 -32.38 51.86
CA ARG A 42 14.68 -32.20 53.30
C ARG A 42 15.25 -30.91 53.90
N LEU A 43 16.20 -30.27 53.22
CA LEU A 43 16.83 -29.02 53.69
C LEU A 43 15.97 -27.78 53.45
N GLY A 44 14.82 -27.93 52.76
CA GLY A 44 13.89 -26.85 52.49
C GLY A 44 14.21 -26.04 51.22
N ILE A 45 13.44 -24.98 51.02
CA ILE A 45 13.52 -24.09 49.86
C ILE A 45 13.91 -22.68 50.25
N VAL A 46 14.58 -21.98 49.33
CA VAL A 46 15.05 -20.60 49.52
C VAL A 46 14.02 -19.63 48.93
N HIS A 47 13.70 -18.56 49.66
CA HIS A 47 12.77 -17.50 49.24
C HIS A 47 11.40 -17.99 48.72
N SER A 48 10.90 -19.11 49.25
CA SER A 48 9.64 -19.74 48.83
C SER A 48 9.61 -20.17 47.34
N ILE A 49 10.77 -20.33 46.71
CA ILE A 49 10.88 -20.82 45.33
C ILE A 49 11.04 -22.34 45.36
N ALA A 50 10.05 -23.06 44.84
CA ALA A 50 9.98 -24.53 44.90
C ALA A 50 11.22 -25.23 44.33
N PHE A 51 11.86 -24.63 43.33
CA PHE A 51 13.01 -25.15 42.61
C PHE A 51 14.36 -24.64 43.12
N TRP A 52 14.38 -23.88 44.22
CA TRP A 52 15.62 -23.39 44.82
C TRP A 52 15.88 -24.07 46.17
N ARG A 53 16.82 -25.02 46.19
CA ARG A 53 17.23 -25.73 47.41
C ARG A 53 18.31 -24.96 48.17
N HIS A 54 18.33 -25.10 49.50
CA HIS A 54 19.43 -24.58 50.31
C HIS A 54 20.77 -25.17 49.86
N ASN A 55 21.80 -24.32 49.81
CA ASN A 55 23.17 -24.64 49.40
C ASN A 55 23.38 -25.06 47.93
N LEU A 56 22.33 -25.03 47.08
CA LEU A 56 22.45 -25.26 45.63
C LEU A 56 22.04 -24.01 44.84
N PRO A 57 22.69 -23.73 43.69
CA PRO A 57 22.18 -22.73 42.76
C PRO A 57 20.84 -23.16 42.17
N TRP A 58 19.95 -22.20 41.93
CA TRP A 58 18.72 -22.44 41.19
C TRP A 58 19.01 -22.39 39.68
N LEU A 59 18.92 -23.55 39.02
CA LEU A 59 19.22 -23.71 37.58
C LEU A 59 17.99 -23.96 36.70
N TYR A 60 16.96 -24.65 37.21
CA TYR A 60 15.80 -25.11 36.45
C TYR A 60 14.50 -24.53 37.02
N TYR A 61 13.55 -24.19 36.15
CA TYR A 61 12.19 -23.77 36.56
C TYR A 61 11.18 -24.93 36.62
N GLY A 62 11.66 -26.16 36.70
CA GLY A 62 10.84 -27.37 36.70
C GLY A 62 11.68 -28.63 36.74
N ASP A 63 11.08 -29.72 37.22
CA ASP A 63 11.73 -31.05 37.26
C ASP A 63 11.51 -31.85 35.95
N GLN A 64 10.57 -31.41 35.10
CA GLN A 64 10.23 -32.00 33.80
C GLN A 64 9.87 -30.90 32.79
N PRO A 65 10.02 -31.17 31.48
CA PRO A 65 9.53 -30.27 30.43
C PRO A 65 8.01 -30.02 30.56
N GLY A 66 7.56 -28.81 30.21
CA GLY A 66 6.15 -28.46 30.11
C GLY A 66 5.58 -27.52 31.17
N LEU A 67 6.42 -27.08 32.12
CA LEU A 67 6.04 -26.06 33.12
C LEU A 67 6.29 -24.62 32.65
N ALA A 68 6.81 -24.41 31.44
CA ALA A 68 7.22 -23.08 30.96
C ALA A 68 6.06 -22.07 30.87
N SER A 69 4.86 -22.52 30.48
CA SER A 69 3.68 -21.64 30.41
C SER A 69 3.30 -21.07 31.77
N GLN A 70 3.38 -21.86 32.84
CA GLN A 70 3.12 -21.39 34.20
C GLN A 70 4.13 -20.32 34.62
N VAL A 71 5.40 -20.45 34.24
CA VAL A 71 6.44 -19.47 34.58
C VAL A 71 6.26 -18.17 33.80
N LEU A 72 5.91 -18.27 32.52
CA LEU A 72 5.90 -17.15 31.59
C LEU A 72 4.54 -16.44 31.48
N GLU A 73 3.44 -17.04 31.94
CA GLU A 73 2.09 -16.50 31.76
C GLU A 73 1.26 -16.44 33.06
N ALA A 74 1.64 -17.13 34.14
CA ALA A 74 0.82 -17.11 35.35
C ALA A 74 0.82 -15.76 36.06
N ASN A 75 1.95 -15.04 36.03
CA ASN A 75 2.11 -13.75 36.70
C ASN A 75 2.57 -12.69 35.70
N HIS A 76 2.09 -11.46 35.88
CA HIS A 76 2.57 -10.29 35.15
C HIS A 76 3.67 -9.59 35.95
N PHE A 77 4.55 -8.89 35.25
CA PHE A 77 5.56 -8.06 35.89
C PHE A 77 4.89 -6.84 36.56
N PRO A 78 5.25 -6.50 37.81
CA PRO A 78 4.57 -5.43 38.56
C PRO A 78 4.70 -4.02 37.96
N THR A 79 5.79 -3.73 37.25
CA THR A 79 6.02 -2.40 36.67
C THR A 79 5.19 -2.17 35.42
N ILE A 80 4.63 -0.96 35.32
CA ILE A 80 3.94 -0.45 34.14
C ILE A 80 4.93 0.31 33.26
N PHE A 81 5.11 -0.14 32.02
CA PHE A 81 6.00 0.51 31.06
C PHE A 81 5.25 1.47 30.11
N SER A 82 5.97 2.49 29.65
CA SER A 82 5.48 3.57 28.78
C SER A 82 6.54 3.94 27.74
N PHE A 83 6.14 4.55 26.64
CA PHE A 83 7.10 5.08 25.64
C PHE A 83 7.59 6.49 26.00
N LYS A 84 6.83 7.20 26.85
CA LYS A 84 7.10 8.58 27.26
C LYS A 84 6.84 8.67 28.76
N GLY A 85 7.80 9.21 29.51
CA GLY A 85 7.68 9.32 30.96
C GLY A 85 9.02 9.36 31.67
N THR A 86 9.03 8.88 32.91
CA THR A 86 10.22 8.75 33.74
C THR A 86 11.14 7.64 33.21
N ASP A 87 12.44 7.73 33.51
CA ASP A 87 13.43 6.71 33.11
C ASP A 87 13.03 5.30 33.56
N GLU A 88 12.40 5.15 34.72
CA GLU A 88 11.92 3.86 35.26
C GLU A 88 10.80 3.24 34.41
N ALA A 89 9.97 4.07 33.77
CA ALA A 89 8.87 3.61 32.94
C ALA A 89 9.29 3.35 31.48
N VAL A 90 10.43 3.89 31.04
CA VAL A 90 10.88 3.86 29.64
C VAL A 90 12.06 2.89 29.43
N LYS A 91 12.77 2.48 30.50
CA LYS A 91 13.94 1.59 30.42
C LYS A 91 13.71 0.27 31.15
N LEU A 92 14.23 -0.81 30.55
CA LEU A 92 14.29 -2.13 31.16
C LEU A 92 15.58 -2.24 31.97
N GLN A 93 15.47 -2.21 33.30
CA GLN A 93 16.61 -2.25 34.22
C GLN A 93 17.07 -3.70 34.47
N PHE A 94 17.83 -4.25 33.52
CA PHE A 94 18.39 -5.58 33.66
C PHE A 94 19.67 -5.60 34.50
N ILE A 95 19.72 -6.49 35.48
CA ILE A 95 20.87 -6.71 36.37
C ILE A 95 21.28 -8.17 36.30
N ALA A 96 22.58 -8.43 36.09
CA ALA A 96 23.15 -9.77 36.11
C ALA A 96 24.00 -10.00 37.37
N ALA A 97 23.86 -11.17 37.98
CA ALA A 97 24.84 -11.71 38.92
C ALA A 97 25.86 -12.55 38.14
N SER A 98 27.15 -12.25 38.30
CA SER A 98 28.23 -12.96 37.61
C SER A 98 28.98 -13.92 38.52
N PHE A 99 29.35 -15.08 37.97
CA PHE A 99 30.08 -16.14 38.67
C PHE A 99 31.25 -16.64 37.82
N ASP A 100 32.35 -17.03 38.46
CA ASP A 100 33.47 -17.69 37.79
C ASP A 100 33.25 -19.21 37.65
N ALA A 101 34.14 -19.88 36.90
CA ALA A 101 34.09 -21.33 36.72
C ALA A 101 34.25 -22.12 38.03
N ALA A 102 34.92 -21.55 39.04
CA ALA A 102 35.13 -22.18 40.35
C ALA A 102 33.93 -22.01 41.30
N GLY A 103 32.87 -21.31 40.86
CA GLY A 103 31.64 -21.10 41.64
C GLY A 103 31.69 -19.90 42.58
N ASN A 104 32.71 -19.03 42.49
CA ASN A 104 32.78 -17.79 43.25
C ASN A 104 31.87 -16.74 42.62
N PHE A 105 31.18 -15.99 43.47
CA PHE A 105 30.44 -14.80 43.06
C PHE A 105 31.43 -13.67 42.75
N LEU A 106 31.28 -13.05 41.59
CA LEU A 106 32.12 -11.94 41.15
C LEU A 106 31.49 -10.60 41.53
N GLN A 107 30.37 -10.25 40.91
CA GLN A 107 29.69 -8.97 41.16
C GLN A 107 28.24 -8.95 40.66
N TRP A 108 27.49 -7.93 41.11
CA TRP A 108 26.26 -7.49 40.47
C TRP A 108 26.60 -6.43 39.44
N GLN A 109 26.05 -6.54 38.23
CA GLN A 109 26.35 -5.62 37.13
C GLN A 109 25.10 -5.30 36.30
N ASN A 110 24.94 -4.02 35.93
CA ASN A 110 23.91 -3.59 34.99
C ASN A 110 24.31 -4.05 33.57
N LEU A 111 23.35 -4.50 32.77
CA LEU A 111 23.63 -4.90 31.38
C LEU A 111 23.95 -3.74 30.42
N GLU A 112 23.67 -2.50 30.82
CA GLU A 112 24.11 -1.30 30.08
C GLU A 112 25.63 -1.35 29.77
N GLY A 113 26.02 -0.84 28.62
CA GLY A 113 27.41 -0.90 28.14
C GLY A 113 27.76 -2.13 27.33
N GLY A 114 26.80 -3.01 27.03
CA GLY A 114 26.98 -4.09 26.06
C GLY A 114 27.45 -5.41 26.64
N ILE A 115 27.14 -5.73 27.89
CA ILE A 115 27.67 -6.91 28.57
C ILE A 115 27.31 -8.23 27.87
N LEU A 116 26.06 -8.34 27.36
CA LEU A 116 25.60 -9.54 26.64
C LEU A 116 25.85 -9.44 25.13
N GLN A 117 26.12 -8.24 24.63
CA GLN A 117 26.36 -7.95 23.22
C GLN A 117 27.83 -8.22 22.89
N LEU A 118 28.10 -9.38 22.31
CA LEU A 118 29.46 -9.71 21.85
C LEU A 118 29.96 -8.78 20.72
N CYS A 119 29.04 -8.13 20.00
CA CYS A 119 29.38 -7.19 18.94
C CYS A 119 29.73 -5.80 19.51
N PRO A 120 30.94 -5.28 19.24
CA PRO A 120 31.34 -3.97 19.73
C PRO A 120 30.59 -2.85 19.00
N ASP A 121 30.11 -1.87 19.75
CA ASP A 121 29.55 -0.61 19.24
C ASP A 121 29.67 0.48 20.32
N THR A 122 29.22 1.69 20.02
CA THR A 122 29.09 2.80 20.97
C THR A 122 28.09 2.48 22.09
N GLN A 123 28.36 2.95 23.30
CA GLN A 123 27.52 2.69 24.48
C GLN A 123 26.07 3.17 24.27
N THR A 124 25.87 4.30 23.59
CA THR A 124 24.53 4.81 23.25
C THR A 124 23.73 3.82 22.40
N LYS A 125 24.37 3.20 21.40
CA LYS A 125 23.72 2.20 20.53
C LYS A 125 23.49 0.89 21.25
N LEU A 126 24.44 0.42 22.06
CA LEU A 126 24.29 -0.80 22.85
C LEU A 126 23.16 -0.65 23.88
N ASN A 127 23.05 0.51 24.52
CA ASN A 127 22.00 0.80 25.50
C ASN A 127 20.60 0.93 24.88
N ALA A 128 20.49 1.19 23.57
CA ALA A 128 19.21 1.24 22.88
C ALA A 128 18.45 -0.09 22.94
N ALA A 129 19.14 -1.21 23.15
CA ALA A 129 18.54 -2.53 23.38
C ALA A 129 17.61 -2.57 24.60
N TYR A 130 17.85 -1.72 25.60
CA TYR A 130 17.11 -1.71 26.85
C TYR A 130 16.04 -0.60 26.91
N ALA A 131 15.87 0.16 25.82
CA ALA A 131 14.78 1.12 25.69
C ALA A 131 13.47 0.40 25.37
N PHE A 132 12.45 0.59 26.21
CA PHE A 132 11.16 -0.07 26.05
C PHE A 132 10.48 0.35 24.73
N GLY A 133 9.99 -0.64 23.97
CA GLY A 133 9.37 -0.45 22.66
C GLY A 133 10.33 -0.30 21.48
N THR A 134 11.64 -0.37 21.70
CA THR A 134 12.64 -0.32 20.62
C THR A 134 13.09 -1.70 20.21
N THR A 135 12.70 -2.15 19.02
CA THR A 135 13.22 -3.40 18.45
C THR A 135 14.71 -3.24 18.17
N TYR A 136 15.52 -4.09 18.80
CA TYR A 136 16.97 -4.06 18.66
C TYR A 136 17.45 -5.29 17.92
N GLN A 137 18.36 -5.09 16.97
CA GLN A 137 19.04 -6.15 16.25
C GLN A 137 20.47 -5.74 15.94
N GLN A 138 21.41 -6.62 16.30
CA GLN A 138 22.83 -6.47 16.01
C GLN A 138 23.40 -7.82 15.60
N SER A 139 24.18 -7.85 14.52
CA SER A 139 24.89 -9.05 14.08
C SER A 139 26.28 -8.68 13.55
N CYS A 140 27.28 -9.49 13.87
CA CYS A 140 28.65 -9.26 13.44
C CYS A 140 29.45 -10.57 13.37
N LYS A 141 30.63 -10.49 12.74
CA LYS A 141 31.64 -11.55 12.74
C LYS A 141 32.72 -11.20 13.76
N ILE A 142 33.04 -12.14 14.65
CA ILE A 142 34.12 -11.99 15.62
C ILE A 142 35.20 -13.01 15.31
N SER A 143 36.47 -12.62 15.30
CA SER A 143 37.59 -13.55 15.11
C SER A 143 37.74 -14.47 16.32
N VAL A 144 38.09 -15.73 16.07
CA VAL A 144 38.33 -16.71 17.14
C VAL A 144 39.51 -16.27 18.01
N SER A 145 40.55 -15.68 17.43
CA SER A 145 41.68 -15.12 18.18
C SER A 145 41.24 -14.07 19.21
N LYS A 146 40.34 -13.16 18.84
CA LYS A 146 39.79 -12.15 19.76
C LYS A 146 38.93 -12.78 20.86
N ILE A 147 38.10 -13.77 20.52
CA ILE A 147 37.28 -14.50 21.52
C ILE A 147 38.16 -15.16 22.58
N LEU A 148 39.26 -15.80 22.15
CA LEU A 148 40.17 -16.49 23.07
C LEU A 148 40.95 -15.52 23.99
N LEU A 149 41.21 -14.30 23.52
CA LEU A 149 41.85 -13.24 24.32
C LEU A 149 40.87 -12.61 25.31
N ASP A 150 39.70 -12.20 24.84
CA ASP A 150 38.71 -11.46 25.63
C ASP A 150 37.94 -12.37 26.61
N PHE A 151 37.77 -13.65 26.26
CA PHE A 151 36.96 -14.62 27.01
C PHE A 151 37.73 -15.92 27.33
N ALA A 152 38.96 -15.78 27.83
CA ALA A 152 39.80 -16.93 28.18
C ALA A 152 39.19 -17.85 29.27
N ASN A 153 38.42 -17.27 30.21
CA ASN A 153 37.71 -17.99 31.26
C ASN A 153 36.19 -17.72 31.15
N PRO A 154 35.34 -18.75 31.24
CA PRO A 154 33.90 -18.56 31.16
C PRO A 154 33.35 -17.81 32.38
N ILE A 155 32.47 -16.84 32.12
CA ILE A 155 31.70 -16.13 33.13
C ILE A 155 30.24 -16.56 32.98
N PHE A 156 29.62 -16.91 34.10
CA PHE A 156 28.22 -17.34 34.15
C PHE A 156 27.33 -16.23 34.69
N TYR A 157 26.15 -16.09 34.12
CA TYR A 157 25.20 -15.02 34.41
C TYR A 157 23.86 -15.58 34.87
N ASP A 158 23.36 -15.07 36.00
CA ASP A 158 21.95 -15.14 36.38
C ASP A 158 21.33 -13.77 36.14
N LEU A 159 20.32 -13.68 35.26
CA LEU A 159 19.71 -12.39 34.91
C LEU A 159 18.45 -12.10 35.73
N PHE A 160 18.30 -10.84 36.10
CA PHE A 160 17.15 -10.30 36.80
C PHE A 160 16.68 -9.00 36.16
N LEU A 161 15.39 -8.69 36.31
CA LEU A 161 14.80 -7.40 36.03
C LEU A 161 14.49 -6.69 37.35
N GLU A 162 15.04 -5.49 37.55
CA GLU A 162 14.81 -4.68 38.75
C GLU A 162 13.43 -4.02 38.69
N TYR A 163 12.72 -3.99 39.83
CA TYR A 163 11.52 -3.18 40.00
C TYR A 163 11.43 -2.62 41.42
N ASN A 164 10.78 -1.45 41.53
CA ASN A 164 10.49 -0.83 42.81
C ASN A 164 9.12 -1.30 43.31
N GLY A 165 9.04 -1.80 44.54
CA GLY A 165 7.76 -2.07 45.19
C GLY A 165 7.15 -0.80 45.79
N ASP A 166 5.90 -0.91 46.26
CA ASP A 166 5.10 0.22 46.77
C ASP A 166 5.78 1.01 47.92
N ASN A 167 6.66 0.36 48.66
CA ASN A 167 7.40 0.94 49.79
C ASN A 167 8.76 1.57 49.38
N GLY A 168 9.07 1.66 48.09
CA GLY A 168 10.37 2.13 47.56
C GLY A 168 11.52 1.12 47.73
N GLN A 169 11.22 -0.12 48.13
CA GLN A 169 12.21 -1.20 48.18
C GLN A 169 12.44 -1.77 46.78
N ARG A 170 13.72 -2.05 46.47
CA ARG A 170 14.13 -2.65 45.20
C ARG A 170 14.01 -4.16 45.27
N TYR A 171 13.31 -4.72 44.30
CA TYR A 171 13.12 -6.16 44.13
C TYR A 171 13.70 -6.62 42.79
N LEU A 172 14.12 -7.88 42.76
CA LEU A 172 14.68 -8.51 41.57
C LEU A 172 13.76 -9.63 41.12
N TRP A 173 13.34 -9.56 39.86
CA TRP A 173 12.58 -10.63 39.22
C TRP A 173 13.50 -11.47 38.36
N ALA A 174 13.61 -12.77 38.64
CA ALA A 174 14.47 -13.66 37.85
C ALA A 174 13.95 -13.84 36.42
N VAL A 175 14.84 -13.68 35.45
CA VAL A 175 14.52 -13.80 34.02
C VAL A 175 14.82 -15.23 33.56
N PRO A 176 13.83 -16.00 33.07
CA PRO A 176 14.04 -17.34 32.56
C PRO A 176 14.82 -17.37 31.24
N VAL A 177 15.50 -18.49 31.00
CA VAL A 177 16.36 -18.74 29.84
C VAL A 177 15.92 -20.01 29.11
N LEU A 178 15.54 -19.86 27.85
CA LEU A 178 15.30 -20.93 26.90
C LEU A 178 16.61 -21.27 26.16
N ASN A 179 17.31 -22.31 26.64
CA ASN A 179 18.49 -22.83 25.95
C ASN A 179 18.06 -23.79 24.82
N LEU A 180 18.30 -23.40 23.56
CA LEU A 180 17.91 -24.21 22.38
C LEU A 180 18.75 -25.49 22.22
N ASN A 181 19.91 -25.55 22.87
CA ASN A 181 20.82 -26.70 22.84
C ASN A 181 20.57 -27.69 24.00
N LEU A 182 19.60 -27.43 24.88
CA LEU A 182 19.28 -28.30 26.01
C LEU A 182 18.66 -29.61 25.51
N GLN A 183 19.22 -30.73 25.97
CA GLN A 183 18.67 -32.07 25.75
C GLN A 183 18.07 -32.64 27.03
N TYR A 184 16.90 -33.25 26.91
CA TYR A 184 16.28 -34.02 27.98
C TYR A 184 15.98 -35.42 27.43
N SER A 185 16.58 -36.46 28.03
CA SER A 185 16.51 -37.84 27.54
C SER A 185 16.86 -37.95 26.05
N GLU A 186 17.98 -37.34 25.65
CA GLU A 186 18.53 -37.34 24.27
C GLU A 186 17.67 -36.61 23.23
N MET A 187 16.61 -35.89 23.63
CA MET A 187 15.78 -35.06 22.74
C MET A 187 15.94 -33.57 23.03
N PHE A 188 15.99 -32.75 21.98
CA PHE A 188 16.00 -31.28 22.09
C PHE A 188 14.58 -30.75 22.38
N VAL A 189 14.30 -30.49 23.66
CA VAL A 189 12.95 -30.10 24.12
C VAL A 189 12.58 -28.64 23.82
N ASN A 190 13.59 -27.78 23.62
CA ASN A 190 13.42 -26.33 23.47
C ASN A 190 13.43 -25.83 22.02
N GLN A 191 13.48 -26.72 21.03
CA GLN A 191 13.48 -26.34 19.60
C GLN A 191 12.06 -26.24 19.00
N GLY A 192 11.06 -26.84 19.65
CA GLY A 192 9.66 -26.79 19.21
C GLY A 192 9.04 -25.41 19.43
N SER A 193 8.00 -25.08 18.67
CA SER A 193 7.22 -23.83 18.83
C SER A 193 6.24 -23.86 20.00
N ASN A 194 5.95 -25.05 20.55
CA ASN A 194 4.99 -25.20 21.64
C ASN A 194 5.65 -24.91 22.99
N MET A 195 5.23 -23.83 23.64
CA MET A 195 5.73 -23.44 24.96
C MET A 195 5.54 -24.55 26.01
N ASN A 196 4.51 -25.40 25.88
CA ASN A 196 4.25 -26.51 26.80
C ASN A 196 5.19 -27.71 26.62
N SER A 197 6.16 -27.67 25.69
CA SER A 197 7.22 -28.67 25.63
C SER A 197 8.55 -28.19 26.21
N TRP A 198 8.65 -26.91 26.60
CA TRP A 198 9.92 -26.31 26.99
C TRP A 198 10.32 -26.63 28.42
N LEU A 199 11.63 -26.70 28.64
CA LEU A 199 12.28 -26.73 29.95
C LEU A 199 13.14 -25.47 30.09
N LEU A 200 12.69 -24.55 30.95
CA LEU A 200 13.36 -23.28 31.20
C LEU A 200 14.48 -23.44 32.21
N THR A 201 15.58 -22.76 31.93
CA THR A 201 16.78 -22.68 32.76
C THR A 201 16.99 -21.26 33.26
N ARG A 202 17.98 -21.03 34.12
CA ARG A 202 18.25 -19.71 34.70
C ARG A 202 19.65 -19.18 34.36
N ARG A 203 20.67 -20.01 34.57
CA ARG A 203 22.06 -19.62 34.38
C ARG A 203 22.55 -19.91 32.97
N PHE A 204 23.32 -19.00 32.41
CA PHE A 204 23.92 -19.13 31.08
C PHE A 204 25.31 -18.50 31.03
N PHE A 205 26.04 -18.68 29.92
CA PHE A 205 27.33 -18.05 29.67
C PHE A 205 27.39 -17.56 28.21
N LEU A 206 28.37 -16.72 27.89
CA LEU A 206 28.55 -16.21 26.52
C LEU A 206 29.56 -17.04 25.72
N VAL A 207 30.70 -17.37 26.35
CA VAL A 207 31.78 -18.14 25.72
C VAL A 207 32.33 -19.13 26.74
N ASP A 208 32.52 -20.37 26.31
CA ASP A 208 33.28 -21.39 27.02
C ASP A 208 34.50 -21.81 26.18
N ALA A 209 35.66 -21.37 26.66
CA ALA A 209 36.98 -21.74 26.15
C ALA A 209 37.75 -22.67 27.12
N LEU A 210 37.11 -23.09 28.22
CA LEU A 210 37.72 -23.89 29.27
C LEU A 210 37.46 -25.39 29.04
N SER A 211 36.21 -25.78 28.78
CA SER A 211 35.82 -27.20 28.66
C SER A 211 36.48 -27.93 27.49
N GLY A 212 36.90 -27.20 26.46
CA GLY A 212 37.57 -27.77 25.29
C GLY A 212 39.09 -27.91 25.40
N LYS A 213 39.70 -27.55 26.54
CA LYS A 213 41.14 -27.73 26.77
C LYS A 213 41.44 -29.17 27.16
N GLU A 214 42.33 -29.82 26.40
CA GLU A 214 42.74 -31.21 26.64
C GLU A 214 44.07 -31.25 27.40
N ASN A 215 44.13 -31.98 28.52
CA ASN A 215 45.31 -32.29 29.35
C ASN A 215 46.00 -31.10 30.06
N ASP A 216 46.14 -29.95 29.41
CA ASP A 216 46.90 -28.79 29.90
C ASP A 216 46.09 -27.49 29.74
N LEU A 217 45.92 -26.76 30.85
CA LEU A 217 45.18 -25.48 30.91
C LEU A 217 45.89 -24.33 30.15
N GLY A 218 47.20 -24.45 29.91
CA GLY A 218 47.99 -23.48 29.17
C GLY A 218 47.89 -23.62 27.64
N LYS A 219 47.33 -24.72 27.13
CA LYS A 219 47.14 -24.93 25.69
C LYS A 219 45.86 -24.28 25.17
N LEU A 220 45.85 -24.00 23.87
CA LEU A 220 44.65 -23.57 23.17
C LEU A 220 43.58 -24.68 23.25
N PRO A 221 42.31 -24.32 23.49
CA PRO A 221 41.22 -25.30 23.48
C PRO A 221 41.04 -25.89 22.08
N ARG A 222 40.70 -27.17 22.01
CA ARG A 222 40.35 -27.84 20.75
C ARG A 222 39.01 -27.35 20.21
N VAL A 223 38.04 -27.16 21.10
CA VAL A 223 36.69 -26.67 20.78
C VAL A 223 36.37 -25.51 21.69
N ILE A 224 35.80 -24.45 21.15
CA ILE A 224 35.14 -23.40 21.94
C ILE A 224 33.64 -23.44 21.69
N ARG A 225 32.87 -23.08 22.70
CA ARG A 225 31.42 -22.95 22.60
C ARG A 225 31.05 -21.48 22.76
N VAL A 226 30.32 -20.94 21.79
CA VAL A 226 29.96 -19.52 21.75
C VAL A 226 28.44 -19.38 21.65
N ALA A 227 27.87 -18.47 22.43
CA ALA A 227 26.48 -18.04 22.29
C ALA A 227 26.31 -17.27 20.98
N SER A 228 25.96 -17.98 19.91
CA SER A 228 25.84 -17.43 18.56
C SER A 228 24.56 -16.61 18.35
N LYS A 229 23.52 -16.87 19.14
CA LYS A 229 22.28 -16.10 19.12
C LYS A 229 21.76 -15.88 20.53
N ILE A 230 21.53 -14.63 20.89
CA ILE A 230 20.85 -14.24 22.12
C ILE A 230 19.67 -13.35 21.73
N SER A 231 18.47 -13.70 22.18
CA SER A 231 17.27 -12.90 21.95
C SER A 231 16.53 -12.68 23.25
N ILE A 232 16.15 -11.44 23.54
CA ILE A 232 15.24 -11.11 24.64
C ILE A 232 13.85 -10.89 24.04
N SER A 233 12.88 -11.70 24.46
CA SER A 233 11.49 -11.60 24.03
C SER A 233 10.65 -10.97 25.14
N ILE A 234 9.95 -9.89 24.83
CA ILE A 234 9.09 -9.17 25.77
C ILE A 234 7.66 -9.27 25.25
N ARG A 235 6.79 -9.88 26.05
CA ARG A 235 5.39 -10.12 25.67
C ARG A 235 4.46 -9.21 26.46
N LEU A 236 3.61 -8.46 25.77
CA LEU A 236 2.61 -7.60 26.41
C LEU A 236 1.43 -8.43 26.93
N VAL A 237 0.93 -8.09 28.12
CA VAL A 237 -0.26 -8.73 28.70
C VAL A 237 -1.52 -8.22 27.99
N SER A 238 -2.22 -9.14 27.33
CA SER A 238 -3.45 -8.86 26.60
C SER A 238 -4.53 -8.18 27.46
N HIS A 239 -5.33 -7.31 26.85
CA HIS A 239 -6.51 -6.65 27.43
C HIS A 239 -6.28 -5.71 28.62
N THR A 240 -5.02 -5.40 28.95
CA THR A 240 -4.72 -4.49 30.08
C THR A 240 -4.62 -3.03 29.68
N GLN A 241 -4.19 -2.75 28.43
CA GLN A 241 -3.98 -1.41 27.85
C GLN A 241 -3.10 -0.47 28.71
N ARG A 242 -2.27 -1.03 29.58
CA ARG A 242 -1.48 -0.30 30.59
C ARG A 242 0.02 -0.56 30.48
N GLY A 243 0.52 -1.16 29.41
CA GLY A 243 1.95 -1.43 29.28
C GLY A 243 2.51 -2.48 30.25
N MET A 244 1.65 -3.38 30.75
CA MET A 244 2.08 -4.50 31.59
C MET A 244 2.64 -5.62 30.72
N ILE A 245 3.77 -6.19 31.14
CA ILE A 245 4.44 -7.27 30.41
C ILE A 245 4.43 -8.57 31.22
N TYR A 246 4.48 -9.69 30.52
CA TYR A 246 4.88 -10.95 31.11
C TYR A 246 6.38 -10.94 31.41
N PRO A 247 6.88 -11.84 32.28
CA PRO A 247 8.31 -12.01 32.51
C PRO A 247 9.06 -12.14 31.18
N PRO A 248 10.10 -11.31 30.93
CA PRO A 248 10.88 -11.43 29.71
C PRO A 248 11.51 -12.82 29.59
N LEU A 249 11.69 -13.29 28.36
CA LEU A 249 12.33 -14.58 28.09
C LEU A 249 13.63 -14.34 27.35
N ILE A 250 14.74 -14.92 27.83
CA ILE A 250 15.98 -14.96 27.05
C ILE A 250 16.01 -16.28 26.28
N THR A 251 16.22 -16.22 24.97
CA THR A 251 16.49 -17.39 24.15
C THR A 251 17.95 -17.39 23.74
N ILE A 252 18.66 -18.49 23.98
CA ILE A 252 20.09 -18.62 23.67
C ILE A 252 20.33 -19.84 22.80
N ALA A 253 21.09 -19.65 21.73
CA ALA A 253 21.65 -20.72 20.91
C ALA A 253 23.17 -20.71 21.02
N TYR A 254 23.74 -21.89 21.23
CA TYR A 254 25.18 -22.11 21.27
C TYR A 254 25.66 -22.84 20.02
N THR A 255 26.88 -22.51 19.61
CA THR A 255 27.57 -23.16 18.49
C THR A 255 28.96 -23.57 18.92
N ASP A 256 29.31 -24.82 18.61
CA ASP A 256 30.62 -25.40 18.87
C ASP A 256 31.54 -25.15 17.68
N VAL A 257 32.72 -24.59 17.95
CA VAL A 257 33.68 -24.19 16.92
C VAL A 257 34.99 -24.92 17.17
N LEU A 258 35.41 -25.72 16.19
CA LEU A 258 36.69 -26.41 16.22
C LEU A 258 37.83 -25.42 15.92
N VAL A 259 38.73 -25.25 16.87
CA VAL A 259 39.86 -24.32 16.79
C VAL A 259 40.97 -24.99 15.96
N GLN A 260 41.16 -24.51 14.73
CA GLN A 260 42.24 -24.97 13.86
C GLN A 260 43.21 -23.82 13.56
N ASN A 261 42.67 -22.70 13.07
CA ASN A 261 43.43 -21.50 12.71
C ASN A 261 42.74 -20.25 13.29
N PRO A 262 43.02 -19.88 14.56
CA PRO A 262 42.31 -18.80 15.27
C PRO A 262 42.32 -17.44 14.56
N GLU A 263 43.38 -17.15 13.79
CA GLU A 263 43.57 -15.86 13.12
C GLU A 263 42.69 -15.66 11.88
N THR A 264 42.30 -16.75 11.20
CA THR A 264 41.48 -16.70 9.99
C THR A 264 40.04 -17.14 10.23
N GLN A 265 39.79 -17.83 11.34
CA GLN A 265 38.46 -18.29 11.73
C GLN A 265 37.65 -17.16 12.38
N SER A 266 36.39 -17.05 11.99
CA SER A 266 35.43 -16.12 12.59
C SER A 266 34.09 -16.79 12.85
N VAL A 267 33.37 -16.27 13.84
CA VAL A 267 32.07 -16.77 14.29
C VAL A 267 31.04 -15.66 14.10
N MET A 268 29.89 -16.03 13.51
CA MET A 268 28.73 -15.14 13.44
C MET A 268 28.02 -15.14 14.79
N VAL A 269 27.82 -13.96 15.36
CA VAL A 269 27.04 -13.77 16.58
C VAL A 269 25.92 -12.75 16.34
N SER A 270 24.81 -12.91 17.05
CA SER A 270 23.65 -12.03 16.94
C SER A 270 23.01 -11.80 18.30
N PHE A 271 22.59 -10.55 18.53
CA PHE A 271 21.85 -10.13 19.70
C PHE A 271 20.59 -9.37 19.25
N SER A 272 19.43 -9.71 19.80
CA SER A 272 18.17 -9.04 19.49
C SER A 272 17.26 -8.85 20.68
N VAL A 273 16.44 -7.79 20.64
CA VAL A 273 15.34 -7.56 21.59
C VAL A 273 14.07 -7.37 20.79
N ASN A 274 13.11 -8.26 21.01
CA ASN A 274 11.86 -8.35 20.25
C ASN A 274 10.67 -8.15 21.17
N TYR A 275 9.65 -7.47 20.65
CA TYR A 275 8.40 -7.21 21.33
C TYR A 275 7.28 -8.00 20.65
N GLU A 276 6.49 -8.70 21.45
CA GLU A 276 5.43 -9.57 20.97
C GLU A 276 4.11 -9.23 21.65
N MET A 277 3.04 -9.34 20.88
CA MET A 277 1.68 -9.18 21.37
C MET A 277 0.78 -10.17 20.62
N ASN A 278 -0.23 -10.70 21.31
CA ASN A 278 -1.25 -11.50 20.64
C ASN A 278 -2.08 -10.61 19.69
N GLN A 279 -2.01 -10.89 18.39
CA GLN A 279 -2.71 -10.15 17.34
C GLN A 279 -4.01 -10.83 16.90
N SER A 280 -4.47 -11.88 17.58
CA SER A 280 -5.66 -12.65 17.17
C SER A 280 -6.91 -11.79 17.04
N GLU A 281 -7.10 -10.82 17.95
CA GLU A 281 -8.24 -9.91 17.91
C GLU A 281 -8.19 -8.99 16.68
N ALA A 282 -7.03 -8.41 16.38
CA ALA A 282 -6.82 -7.58 15.19
C ALA A 282 -7.02 -8.37 13.89
N GLN A 283 -6.60 -9.63 13.87
CA GLN A 283 -6.82 -10.52 12.72
C GLN A 283 -8.30 -10.81 12.51
N ILE A 284 -9.04 -11.17 13.56
CA ILE A 284 -10.50 -11.41 13.50
C ILE A 284 -11.22 -10.15 13.00
N GLN A 285 -10.86 -8.97 13.50
CA GLN A 285 -11.46 -7.70 13.04
C GLN A 285 -11.17 -7.42 11.56
N THR A 286 -9.95 -7.72 11.10
CA THR A 286 -9.58 -7.58 9.69
C THR A 286 -10.37 -8.55 8.80
N ASP A 287 -10.51 -9.81 9.22
CA ASP A 287 -11.26 -10.85 8.50
C ASP A 287 -12.75 -10.51 8.40
N ILE A 288 -13.36 -10.03 9.48
CA ILE A 288 -14.77 -9.56 9.49
C ILE A 288 -14.93 -8.39 8.52
N THR A 289 -14.02 -7.41 8.57
CA THR A 289 -14.05 -6.22 7.71
C THR A 289 -13.92 -6.61 6.24
N LEU A 290 -13.03 -7.55 5.92
CA LEU A 290 -12.86 -8.09 4.57
C LEU A 290 -14.12 -8.81 4.08
N GLY A 291 -14.75 -9.61 4.94
CA GLY A 291 -16.00 -10.31 4.61
C GLY A 291 -17.15 -9.34 4.30
N VAL A 292 -17.34 -8.31 5.14
CA VAL A 292 -18.41 -7.31 4.97
C VAL A 292 -18.18 -6.44 3.74
N LEU A 293 -17.00 -5.82 3.62
CA LEU A 293 -16.68 -4.94 2.49
C LEU A 293 -16.56 -5.72 1.18
N GLY A 294 -16.06 -6.95 1.21
CA GLY A 294 -16.04 -7.86 0.07
C GLY A 294 -17.45 -8.20 -0.42
N GLY A 295 -18.39 -8.49 0.49
CA GLY A 295 -19.80 -8.69 0.14
C GLY A 295 -20.44 -7.46 -0.51
N LEU A 296 -20.17 -6.27 0.04
CA LEU A 296 -20.62 -5.00 -0.56
C LEU A 296 -19.99 -4.75 -1.94
N ALA A 297 -18.73 -5.13 -2.14
CA ALA A 297 -18.05 -5.03 -3.45
C ALA A 297 -18.71 -5.94 -4.50
N VAL A 298 -19.18 -7.14 -4.12
CA VAL A 298 -19.96 -8.00 -5.02
C VAL A 298 -21.27 -7.33 -5.44
N LEU A 299 -22.03 -6.79 -4.48
CA LEU A 299 -23.29 -6.10 -4.78
C LEU A 299 -23.07 -4.87 -5.67
N TRP A 300 -22.04 -4.08 -5.38
CA TRP A 300 -21.70 -2.89 -6.16
C TRP A 300 -21.25 -3.23 -7.58
N SER A 301 -20.42 -4.26 -7.76
CA SER A 301 -19.98 -4.73 -9.08
C SER A 301 -21.13 -5.34 -9.90
N LEU A 302 -22.10 -6.00 -9.26
CA LEU A 302 -23.34 -6.44 -9.91
C LEU A 302 -24.15 -5.25 -10.44
N LEU A 303 -24.30 -4.19 -9.64
CA LEU A 303 -25.01 -2.96 -10.06
C LEU A 303 -24.32 -2.28 -11.24
N LYS A 304 -22.98 -2.15 -11.21
CA LYS A 304 -22.22 -1.62 -12.36
C LYS A 304 -22.36 -2.48 -13.61
N THR A 305 -22.38 -3.80 -13.45
CA THR A 305 -22.55 -4.74 -14.56
C THR A 305 -23.96 -4.61 -15.15
N ALA A 306 -24.98 -4.48 -14.31
CA ALA A 306 -26.36 -4.25 -14.75
C ALA A 306 -26.48 -2.93 -15.52
N GLY A 307 -25.89 -1.83 -15.00
CA GLY A 307 -25.83 -0.54 -15.69
C GLY A 307 -25.08 -0.63 -17.02
N TRP A 308 -23.90 -1.26 -17.05
CA TRP A 308 -23.14 -1.48 -18.30
C TRP A 308 -23.91 -2.30 -19.32
N LYS A 309 -24.61 -3.35 -18.88
CA LYS A 309 -25.38 -4.21 -19.78
C LYS A 309 -26.54 -3.46 -20.42
N ARG A 310 -27.27 -2.66 -19.63
CA ARG A 310 -28.32 -1.74 -20.12
C ARG A 310 -27.77 -0.76 -21.15
N ARG A 311 -26.63 -0.13 -20.86
CA ARG A 311 -25.94 0.82 -21.76
C ARG A 311 -25.40 0.18 -23.05
N THR A 312 -25.23 -1.13 -23.08
CA THR A 312 -24.82 -1.87 -24.28
C THR A 312 -26.03 -2.24 -25.17
N GLY A 313 -27.26 -2.21 -24.64
CA GLY A 313 -28.49 -2.51 -25.38
C GLY A 313 -28.70 -3.99 -25.70
N SER A 314 -28.04 -4.90 -24.97
CA SER A 314 -28.21 -6.35 -25.10
C SER A 314 -28.91 -6.90 -23.86
N SER A 315 -29.95 -7.73 -24.06
CA SER A 315 -30.72 -8.35 -22.97
C SER A 315 -30.21 -9.73 -22.55
N ILE A 316 -29.28 -10.33 -23.31
CA ILE A 316 -28.80 -11.70 -23.09
C ILE A 316 -27.55 -11.68 -22.21
N ILE A 317 -27.55 -12.44 -21.11
CA ILE A 317 -26.34 -12.65 -20.32
C ILE A 317 -25.41 -13.58 -21.10
N ASP A 318 -24.34 -13.00 -21.66
CA ASP A 318 -23.30 -13.68 -22.42
C ASP A 318 -22.02 -13.84 -21.59
N LEU A 319 -21.07 -14.65 -22.09
CA LEU A 319 -19.74 -14.80 -21.47
C LEU A 319 -19.03 -13.44 -21.32
N GLN A 320 -19.29 -12.50 -22.23
CA GLN A 320 -18.75 -11.14 -22.17
C GLN A 320 -19.26 -10.38 -20.93
N THR A 321 -20.52 -10.55 -20.56
CA THR A 321 -21.13 -9.95 -19.37
C THR A 321 -20.48 -10.52 -18.10
N VAL A 322 -20.26 -11.83 -18.06
CA VAL A 322 -19.56 -12.48 -16.93
C VAL A 322 -18.13 -11.98 -16.81
N LEU A 323 -17.39 -11.89 -17.93
CA LEU A 323 -16.03 -11.35 -17.91
C LEU A 323 -16.00 -9.88 -17.48
N LYS A 324 -16.97 -9.07 -17.93
CA LYS A 324 -17.08 -7.67 -17.54
C LYS A 324 -17.37 -7.52 -16.04
N PHE A 325 -18.25 -8.37 -15.49
CA PHE A 325 -18.50 -8.46 -14.05
C PHE A 325 -17.22 -8.76 -13.28
N LEU A 326 -16.44 -9.78 -13.69
CA LEU A 326 -15.19 -10.13 -13.02
C LEU A 326 -14.18 -8.97 -13.02
N LEU A 327 -14.11 -8.21 -14.11
CA LEU A 327 -13.22 -7.04 -14.19
C LEU A 327 -13.69 -5.89 -13.28
N PHE A 328 -15.00 -5.61 -13.22
CA PHE A 328 -15.53 -4.62 -12.29
C PHE A 328 -15.36 -5.06 -10.83
N TYR A 329 -15.61 -6.34 -10.55
CA TYR A 329 -15.40 -6.93 -9.23
C TYR A 329 -13.94 -6.86 -8.80
N ALA A 330 -12.99 -7.14 -9.70
CA ALA A 330 -11.56 -6.97 -9.43
C ALA A 330 -11.23 -5.53 -8.99
N GLY A 331 -11.78 -4.54 -9.69
CA GLY A 331 -11.59 -3.13 -9.33
C GLY A 331 -12.19 -2.74 -7.97
N ASP A 332 -13.39 -3.23 -7.66
CA ASP A 332 -14.03 -2.97 -6.37
C ASP A 332 -13.34 -3.69 -5.22
N LEU A 333 -12.92 -4.94 -5.44
CA LEU A 333 -12.15 -5.70 -4.47
C LEU A 333 -10.76 -5.07 -4.22
N ALA A 334 -10.13 -4.49 -5.26
CA ALA A 334 -8.90 -3.71 -5.10
C ALA A 334 -9.09 -2.50 -4.18
N ASN A 335 -10.21 -1.78 -4.32
CA ASN A 335 -10.54 -0.66 -3.44
C ASN A 335 -10.77 -1.12 -2.00
N VAL A 336 -11.40 -2.29 -1.80
CA VAL A 336 -11.57 -2.89 -0.46
C VAL A 336 -10.22 -3.19 0.18
N PHE A 337 -9.34 -3.90 -0.52
CA PHE A 337 -8.00 -4.18 0.00
C PHE A 337 -7.20 -2.90 0.26
N PHE A 338 -7.32 -1.89 -0.59
CA PHE A 338 -6.69 -0.59 -0.38
C PHE A 338 -7.19 0.09 0.90
N ILE A 339 -8.51 0.17 1.11
CA ILE A 339 -9.09 0.78 2.33
C ILE A 339 -8.64 0.04 3.59
N ILE A 340 -8.67 -1.29 3.57
CA ILE A 340 -8.25 -2.11 4.71
C ILE A 340 -6.77 -1.89 5.00
N THR A 341 -5.90 -2.00 3.99
CA THR A 341 -4.45 -1.85 4.18
C THR A 341 -4.07 -0.45 4.65
N VAL A 342 -4.69 0.59 4.08
CA VAL A 342 -4.50 1.99 4.52
C VAL A 342 -4.99 2.18 5.94
N GLY A 343 -6.18 1.68 6.27
CA GLY A 343 -6.75 1.74 7.62
C GLY A 343 -5.84 1.07 8.66
N THR A 344 -5.37 -0.14 8.38
CA THR A 344 -4.46 -0.88 9.27
C THR A 344 -3.09 -0.21 9.36
N GLY A 345 -2.54 0.33 8.26
CA GLY A 345 -1.28 1.06 8.26
C GLY A 345 -1.34 2.35 9.08
N ILE A 346 -2.42 3.13 8.93
CA ILE A 346 -2.66 4.36 9.72
C ILE A 346 -2.94 4.01 11.19
N TYR A 347 -3.70 2.95 11.46
CA TYR A 347 -3.94 2.45 12.81
C TYR A 347 -2.61 2.18 13.52
N TRP A 348 -1.72 1.37 12.94
CA TRP A 348 -0.44 1.09 13.57
C TRP A 348 0.45 2.33 13.66
N LEU A 349 0.45 3.19 12.64
CA LEU A 349 1.22 4.42 12.68
C LEU A 349 0.80 5.31 13.86
N VAL A 350 -0.50 5.56 14.02
CA VAL A 350 -1.02 6.44 15.07
C VAL A 350 -0.91 5.76 16.43
N PHE A 351 -1.42 4.55 16.59
CA PHE A 351 -1.45 3.91 17.90
C PHE A 351 -0.04 3.59 18.37
N PHE A 352 0.85 3.00 17.56
CA PHE A 352 2.20 2.71 18.03
C PHE A 352 3.03 3.99 18.32
N LYS A 353 3.05 4.98 17.42
CA LYS A 353 3.92 6.17 17.57
C LYS A 353 3.36 7.25 18.49
N ALA A 354 2.03 7.35 18.66
CA ALA A 354 1.40 8.38 19.47
C ALA A 354 1.01 7.92 20.89
N GLN A 355 1.28 6.66 21.26
CA GLN A 355 0.97 6.13 22.59
C GLN A 355 1.79 6.80 23.71
N GLN A 356 1.12 7.10 24.81
CA GLN A 356 1.73 7.44 26.10
C GLN A 356 1.92 6.16 26.92
N PHE A 357 0.82 5.45 27.18
CA PHE A 357 0.82 4.09 27.74
C PHE A 357 0.80 3.07 26.61
N VAL A 358 1.58 2.00 26.76
CA VAL A 358 1.72 0.98 25.71
C VAL A 358 0.50 0.08 25.72
N SER A 359 -0.39 0.29 24.76
CA SER A 359 -1.57 -0.54 24.55
C SER A 359 -1.43 -1.49 23.38
N VAL A 360 -0.55 -1.17 22.41
CA VAL A 360 -0.41 -1.96 21.20
C VAL A 360 1.04 -2.02 20.71
N LEU A 361 1.54 -3.22 20.40
CA LEU A 361 2.88 -3.44 19.81
C LEU A 361 2.79 -3.83 18.34
N LEU A 362 3.85 -3.53 17.58
CA LEU A 362 3.92 -3.86 16.15
C LEU A 362 3.81 -5.38 15.90
N PRO A 363 3.17 -5.78 14.78
CA PRO A 363 3.17 -7.18 14.35
C PRO A 363 4.59 -7.70 14.05
N LEU A 364 4.79 -8.99 14.26
CA LEU A 364 6.04 -9.66 13.90
C LEU A 364 6.20 -9.73 12.37
N PRO A 365 7.44 -9.84 11.85
CA PRO A 365 7.68 -9.92 10.40
C PRO A 365 6.88 -11.02 9.69
N SER A 366 6.63 -12.16 10.35
CA SER A 366 5.80 -13.25 9.81
C SER A 366 4.31 -12.87 9.69
N GLN A 367 3.81 -12.04 10.60
CA GLN A 367 2.44 -11.53 10.56
C GLN A 367 2.28 -10.42 9.51
N GLU A 368 3.35 -9.63 9.26
CA GLU A 368 3.37 -8.62 8.20
C GLU A 368 3.31 -9.25 6.79
N GLU A 369 3.63 -10.54 6.60
CA GLU A 369 3.56 -11.20 5.27
C GLU A 369 2.14 -11.23 4.71
N ALA A 370 1.14 -11.52 5.56
CA ALA A 370 -0.27 -11.47 5.15
C ALA A 370 -0.67 -10.05 4.72
N PHE A 371 -0.21 -9.03 5.45
CA PHE A 371 -0.45 -7.62 5.12
C PHE A 371 0.16 -7.22 3.77
N VAL A 372 1.42 -7.60 3.51
CA VAL A 372 2.09 -7.36 2.23
C VAL A 372 1.37 -8.07 1.08
N THR A 373 0.86 -9.28 1.34
CA THR A 373 0.07 -10.03 0.34
C THR A 373 -1.21 -9.29 -0.04
N TYR A 374 -1.91 -8.67 0.91
CA TYR A 374 -3.09 -7.86 0.60
C TYR A 374 -2.76 -6.64 -0.26
N ILE A 375 -1.63 -5.96 -0.03
CA ILE A 375 -1.18 -4.84 -0.87
C ILE A 375 -0.86 -5.32 -2.29
N ALA A 376 -0.17 -6.46 -2.42
CA ALA A 376 0.14 -7.06 -3.72
C ALA A 376 -1.12 -7.43 -4.52
N CYS A 377 -2.12 -8.01 -3.84
CA CYS A 377 -3.43 -8.28 -4.42
C CYS A 377 -4.16 -7.00 -4.82
N ALA A 378 -4.17 -5.98 -3.95
CA ALA A 378 -4.78 -4.68 -4.24
C ALA A 378 -4.21 -4.06 -5.52
N PHE A 379 -2.88 -4.01 -5.65
CA PHE A 379 -2.22 -3.48 -6.83
C PHE A 379 -2.53 -4.29 -8.09
N SER A 380 -2.42 -5.62 -8.02
CA SER A 380 -2.63 -6.49 -9.20
C SER A 380 -4.05 -6.33 -9.76
N LEU A 381 -5.04 -6.31 -8.88
CA LEU A 381 -6.43 -6.11 -9.24
C LEU A 381 -6.70 -4.67 -9.70
N LYS A 382 -6.07 -3.66 -9.08
CA LYS A 382 -6.19 -2.26 -9.49
C LYS A 382 -5.57 -2.00 -10.86
N ALA A 383 -4.42 -2.62 -11.15
CA ALA A 383 -3.77 -2.57 -12.45
C ALA A 383 -4.69 -3.14 -13.54
N LEU A 384 -5.37 -4.26 -13.26
CA LEU A 384 -6.35 -4.84 -14.18
C LEU A 384 -7.53 -3.89 -14.43
N GLN A 385 -8.07 -3.26 -13.39
CA GLN A 385 -9.13 -2.25 -13.52
C GLN A 385 -8.65 -1.04 -14.33
N PHE A 386 -7.46 -0.54 -14.06
CA PHE A 386 -6.89 0.61 -14.75
C PHE A 386 -6.65 0.33 -16.24
N LEU A 387 -6.13 -0.85 -16.58
CA LEU A 387 -5.98 -1.28 -17.98
C LEU A 387 -7.34 -1.39 -18.68
N GLN A 388 -8.36 -1.92 -18.01
CA GLN A 388 -9.71 -1.97 -18.55
C GLN A 388 -10.28 -0.56 -18.79
N LEU A 389 -10.08 0.36 -17.85
CA LEU A 389 -10.48 1.76 -17.98
C LEU A 389 -9.77 2.40 -19.18
N LEU A 390 -8.45 2.22 -19.29
CA LEU A 390 -7.65 2.75 -20.39
C LEU A 390 -8.14 2.24 -21.75
N VAL A 391 -8.38 0.92 -21.88
CA VAL A 391 -8.94 0.35 -23.11
C VAL A 391 -10.31 0.95 -23.42
N SER A 392 -11.19 1.04 -22.42
CA SER A 392 -12.54 1.61 -22.61
C SER A 392 -12.48 3.06 -23.10
N GLN A 393 -11.56 3.87 -22.55
CA GLN A 393 -11.34 5.26 -22.95
C GLN A 393 -10.73 5.42 -24.35
N LEU A 394 -9.91 4.45 -24.77
CA LEU A 394 -9.29 4.44 -26.10
C LEU A 394 -10.23 3.97 -27.21
N THR A 395 -11.35 3.32 -26.88
CA THR A 395 -12.31 2.75 -27.83
C THR A 395 -13.58 3.58 -28.04
N ILE A 396 -13.63 4.79 -27.50
CA ILE A 396 -14.82 5.65 -27.55
C ILE A 396 -15.13 6.06 -28.98
N ASP A 397 -16.43 6.10 -29.32
CA ASP A 397 -16.90 6.69 -30.55
C ASP A 397 -17.15 8.19 -30.32
N ILE A 398 -16.45 9.04 -31.07
CA ILE A 398 -16.59 10.50 -31.00
C ILE A 398 -16.83 11.06 -32.40
N PHE A 399 -17.82 11.93 -32.51
CA PHE A 399 -18.14 12.64 -33.74
C PHE A 399 -18.44 14.12 -33.48
N PHE A 400 -17.94 15.00 -34.36
CA PHE A 400 -18.18 16.44 -34.30
C PHE A 400 -19.22 16.84 -35.35
N ILE A 401 -20.33 17.40 -34.87
CA ILE A 401 -21.44 17.87 -35.69
C ILE A 401 -21.22 19.35 -35.98
N ASP A 402 -21.02 19.70 -37.26
CA ASP A 402 -20.86 21.08 -37.70
C ASP A 402 -22.20 21.65 -38.17
N TRP A 403 -22.67 22.68 -37.48
CA TRP A 403 -23.96 23.32 -37.73
C TRP A 403 -23.89 24.46 -38.76
N GLU A 404 -22.69 24.80 -39.24
CA GLU A 404 -22.51 25.92 -40.15
C GLU A 404 -23.14 25.65 -41.52
N ARG A 405 -23.80 26.68 -42.03
CA ARG A 405 -24.50 26.62 -43.32
C ARG A 405 -23.66 27.31 -44.40
N PRO A 406 -23.69 26.80 -45.64
CA PRO A 406 -22.96 27.41 -46.74
C PRO A 406 -23.47 28.84 -47.02
N LYS A 407 -22.57 29.83 -46.93
CA LYS A 407 -22.88 31.24 -47.19
C LYS A 407 -22.89 31.52 -48.70
N GLY A 408 -24.07 31.40 -49.31
CA GLY A 408 -24.30 31.75 -50.72
C GLY A 408 -24.08 30.61 -51.72
N LYS A 409 -24.20 30.94 -53.00
CA LYS A 409 -24.04 30.01 -54.13
C LYS A 409 -22.84 30.43 -54.96
N VAL A 410 -21.91 29.51 -55.19
CA VAL A 410 -20.78 29.69 -56.09
C VAL A 410 -21.15 29.10 -57.45
N LEU A 411 -20.90 29.85 -58.53
CA LEU A 411 -21.09 29.37 -59.89
C LEU A 411 -19.90 28.46 -60.24
N LYS A 412 -20.16 27.15 -60.37
CA LYS A 412 -19.14 26.20 -60.83
C LYS A 412 -19.31 26.04 -62.35
N ALA A 413 -18.34 26.53 -63.11
CA ALA A 413 -18.24 26.19 -64.53
C ALA A 413 -17.79 24.73 -64.65
N VAL A 414 -18.62 23.88 -65.24
CA VAL A 414 -18.22 22.51 -65.60
C VAL A 414 -17.59 22.60 -66.99
N GLU A 415 -16.32 22.22 -67.13
CA GLU A 415 -15.70 22.09 -68.45
C GLU A 415 -16.46 21.00 -69.23
N GLY A 416 -17.12 21.38 -70.33
CA GLY A 416 -17.65 20.44 -71.34
C GLY A 416 -19.13 20.56 -71.69
N GLU A 417 -19.98 21.13 -70.83
CA GLU A 417 -21.40 21.38 -71.16
C GLU A 417 -21.81 22.73 -70.57
N GLY A 418 -22.33 23.64 -71.39
CA GLY A 418 -22.70 25.03 -71.05
C GLY A 418 -23.84 25.19 -70.04
N VAL A 419 -23.99 24.27 -69.09
CA VAL A 419 -24.97 24.30 -68.00
C VAL A 419 -24.28 24.85 -66.75
N ILE A 420 -24.56 26.11 -66.44
CA ILE A 420 -24.14 26.75 -65.19
C ILE A 420 -24.95 26.16 -64.04
N LYS A 421 -24.35 25.24 -63.26
CA LYS A 421 -24.96 24.74 -62.02
C LYS A 421 -24.51 25.60 -60.84
N SER A 422 -25.47 26.23 -60.15
CA SER A 422 -25.18 26.92 -58.89
C SER A 422 -24.92 25.87 -57.81
N ALA A 423 -23.69 25.79 -57.31
CA ALA A 423 -23.35 24.94 -56.16
C ALA A 423 -23.33 25.79 -54.89
N ALA A 424 -23.70 25.23 -53.75
CA ALA A 424 -23.55 25.93 -52.47
C ALA A 424 -22.06 26.20 -52.18
N ALA A 425 -21.74 27.35 -51.58
CA ALA A 425 -20.37 27.66 -51.17
C ALA A 425 -19.82 26.62 -50.19
N PRO A 426 -18.53 26.25 -50.25
CA PRO A 426 -17.97 25.31 -49.28
C PRO A 426 -17.92 25.92 -47.88
N VAL A 427 -18.19 25.10 -46.86
CA VAL A 427 -18.10 25.47 -45.43
C VAL A 427 -16.66 25.26 -44.94
N SER A 428 -16.18 26.15 -44.07
CA SER A 428 -14.85 26.04 -43.47
C SER A 428 -14.78 24.88 -42.48
N ILE A 429 -13.74 24.03 -42.61
CA ILE A 429 -13.48 22.90 -41.70
C ILE A 429 -12.64 23.30 -40.47
N TRP A 430 -12.06 24.50 -40.45
CA TRP A 430 -11.09 24.90 -39.42
C TRP A 430 -11.66 24.86 -38.00
N ARG A 431 -12.94 25.18 -37.82
CA ARG A 431 -13.63 25.09 -36.53
C ARG A 431 -13.61 23.66 -35.98
N THR A 432 -13.84 22.66 -36.84
CA THR A 432 -13.79 21.24 -36.46
C THR A 432 -12.39 20.80 -36.07
N TYR A 433 -11.35 21.28 -36.77
CA TYR A 433 -9.97 21.02 -36.37
C TYR A 433 -9.62 21.69 -35.05
N PHE A 434 -10.10 22.91 -34.82
CA PHE A 434 -9.87 23.62 -33.56
C PHE A 434 -10.48 22.86 -32.38
N ILE A 435 -11.76 22.48 -32.45
CA ILE A 435 -12.42 21.67 -31.41
C ILE A 435 -11.75 20.31 -31.23
N ALA A 436 -11.29 19.68 -32.32
CA ALA A 436 -10.57 18.41 -32.24
C ALA A 436 -9.23 18.54 -31.50
N ASN A 437 -8.52 19.65 -31.68
CA ASN A 437 -7.27 19.93 -30.99
C ASN A 437 -7.48 20.16 -29.50
N GLU A 438 -8.46 20.99 -29.14
CA GLU A 438 -8.81 21.25 -27.74
C GLU A 438 -9.28 19.97 -27.05
N TRP A 439 -10.05 19.13 -27.75
CA TRP A 439 -10.41 17.81 -27.25
C TRP A 439 -9.17 16.92 -27.03
N ASN A 440 -8.16 16.97 -27.92
CA ASN A 440 -6.92 16.22 -27.79
C ASN A 440 -6.12 16.66 -26.56
N GLU A 441 -6.07 17.97 -26.28
CA GLU A 441 -5.39 18.52 -25.11
C GLU A 441 -6.03 18.04 -23.79
N ILE A 442 -7.36 18.11 -23.67
CA ILE A 442 -8.06 17.78 -22.42
C ILE A 442 -8.05 16.27 -22.08
N GLN A 443 -7.71 15.37 -23.02
CA GLN A 443 -7.80 13.91 -22.79
C GLN A 443 -6.96 13.41 -21.61
N THR A 444 -5.81 14.05 -21.38
CA THR A 444 -4.84 13.62 -20.37
C THR A 444 -4.74 14.57 -19.18
N VAL A 445 -5.59 15.62 -19.15
CA VAL A 445 -5.67 16.54 -18.01
C VAL A 445 -6.19 15.78 -16.79
N ARG A 446 -5.46 15.92 -15.68
CA ARG A 446 -5.81 15.37 -14.36
C ARG A 446 -6.27 16.49 -13.44
N LYS A 447 -7.03 16.15 -12.40
CA LYS A 447 -7.49 17.12 -11.40
C LYS A 447 -6.35 17.57 -10.48
N ILE A 448 -5.38 16.69 -10.25
CA ILE A 448 -4.19 16.99 -9.46
C ILE A 448 -2.97 17.07 -10.38
N ASN A 449 -1.91 17.75 -9.93
CA ASN A 449 -0.63 17.76 -10.63
C ASN A 449 0.20 16.53 -10.23
N PRO A 450 0.45 15.56 -11.13
CA PRO A 450 1.15 14.31 -10.77
C PRO A 450 2.62 14.52 -10.39
N LEU A 451 3.30 15.46 -11.06
CA LEU A 451 4.69 15.78 -10.75
C LEU A 451 4.81 16.38 -9.36
N PHE A 452 3.96 17.37 -9.05
CA PHE A 452 3.93 17.98 -7.72
C PHE A 452 3.57 16.95 -6.64
N GLN A 453 2.62 16.04 -6.92
CA GLN A 453 2.25 14.96 -6.00
C GLN A 453 3.46 14.10 -5.61
N VAL A 454 4.21 13.59 -6.59
CA VAL A 454 5.38 12.72 -6.34
C VAL A 454 6.49 13.50 -5.61
N LEU A 455 6.79 14.73 -6.05
CA LEU A 455 7.83 15.55 -5.43
C LEU A 455 7.49 15.95 -3.99
N ALA A 456 6.23 16.32 -3.72
CA ALA A 456 5.78 16.68 -2.39
C ALA A 456 5.84 15.45 -1.44
N VAL A 457 5.36 14.29 -1.88
CA VAL A 457 5.48 13.05 -1.09
C VAL A 457 6.93 12.74 -0.77
N LEU A 458 7.82 12.79 -1.76
CA LEU A 458 9.25 12.52 -1.56
C LEU A 458 9.92 13.55 -0.63
N PHE A 459 9.54 14.83 -0.75
CA PHE A 459 10.02 15.89 0.12
C PHE A 459 9.66 15.62 1.59
N PHE A 460 8.40 15.29 1.89
CA PHE A 460 8.00 14.99 3.27
C PHE A 460 8.65 13.70 3.80
N LEU A 461 8.76 12.65 2.97
CA LEU A 461 9.37 11.39 3.38
C LEU A 461 10.87 11.54 3.69
N GLU A 462 11.65 12.08 2.76
CA GLU A 462 13.12 12.08 2.85
C GLU A 462 13.71 13.39 3.38
N VAL A 463 13.18 14.54 2.97
CA VAL A 463 13.75 15.85 3.35
C VAL A 463 13.26 16.28 4.73
N VAL A 464 11.97 16.16 4.99
CA VAL A 464 11.40 16.46 6.33
C VAL A 464 11.68 15.32 7.32
N GLY A 465 11.92 14.10 6.83
CA GLY A 465 12.29 12.94 7.64
C GLY A 465 11.11 12.14 8.18
N PHE A 466 9.93 12.20 7.54
CA PHE A 466 8.79 11.33 7.90
C PHE A 466 9.13 9.85 7.71
N SER A 467 10.13 9.53 6.88
CA SER A 467 10.67 8.18 6.78
C SER A 467 10.98 7.60 8.16
N ASN A 468 11.59 8.38 9.08
CA ASN A 468 11.95 7.94 10.43
C ASN A 468 10.77 7.48 11.31
N LEU A 469 9.52 7.82 10.96
CA LEU A 469 8.34 7.29 11.64
C LEU A 469 8.05 5.82 11.28
N ALA A 470 8.68 5.29 10.23
CA ALA A 470 8.57 3.88 9.86
C ALA A 470 9.52 2.95 10.64
N LEU A 471 10.39 3.49 11.51
CA LEU A 471 11.31 2.72 12.35
C LEU A 471 10.55 2.00 13.48
N MET A 472 10.97 0.78 13.81
CA MET A 472 10.42 -0.03 14.92
C MET A 472 10.93 0.44 16.30
N ASP A 473 10.74 1.72 16.61
CA ASP A 473 11.13 2.30 17.89
C ASP A 473 10.04 3.19 18.50
N SER A 474 10.16 3.48 19.78
CA SER A 474 9.17 4.29 20.51
C SER A 474 9.23 5.79 20.19
N SER A 475 10.28 6.24 19.49
CA SER A 475 10.47 7.66 19.16
C SER A 475 9.57 8.11 18.00
N SER A 476 8.90 9.25 18.21
CA SER A 476 8.15 9.98 17.18
C SER A 476 8.98 11.10 16.51
N SER A 477 10.30 11.16 16.75
CA SER A 477 11.17 12.21 16.20
C SER A 477 11.40 12.04 14.70
N LEU A 478 11.21 13.13 13.96
CA LEU A 478 11.49 13.21 12.52
C LEU A 478 12.99 13.31 12.21
N THR A 479 13.78 13.77 13.16
CA THR A 479 15.24 13.92 13.02
C THR A 479 15.97 12.91 13.89
N ARG A 480 17.07 12.35 13.36
CA ARG A 480 17.94 11.40 14.07
C ARG A 480 19.36 11.91 14.12
N SER A 481 19.99 11.77 15.29
CA SER A 481 21.41 12.02 15.48
C SER A 481 22.24 10.87 14.91
N SER A 482 23.43 11.15 14.39
CA SER A 482 24.37 10.11 13.89
C SER A 482 24.78 9.08 14.94
N GLU A 483 24.71 9.45 16.22
CA GLU A 483 25.08 8.59 17.35
C GLU A 483 23.92 7.69 17.84
N SER A 484 22.69 7.94 17.37
CA SER A 484 21.53 7.13 17.78
C SER A 484 21.46 5.81 17.03
N TYR A 485 20.96 4.78 17.70
CA TYR A 485 20.64 3.51 17.06
C TYR A 485 19.49 3.67 16.07
N ILE A 486 19.60 3.01 14.91
CA ILE A 486 18.57 2.97 13.88
C ILE A 486 17.94 1.59 13.93
N ALA A 487 16.71 1.53 14.43
CA ALA A 487 15.92 0.30 14.45
C ALA A 487 15.60 -0.19 13.03
N PRO A 488 15.30 -1.49 12.84
CA PRO A 488 14.83 -1.98 11.55
C PRO A 488 13.51 -1.31 11.13
N TRP A 489 13.29 -1.25 9.82
CA TRP A 489 12.06 -0.72 9.23
C TRP A 489 10.90 -1.71 9.40
N SER A 490 9.73 -1.22 9.83
CA SER A 490 8.48 -2.00 9.76
C SER A 490 7.80 -1.79 8.42
N ARG A 491 7.36 -2.90 7.79
CA ARG A 491 6.66 -2.82 6.50
C ARG A 491 5.29 -2.15 6.66
N ILE A 492 4.60 -2.39 7.77
CA ILE A 492 3.28 -1.80 8.02
C ILE A 492 3.36 -0.30 8.27
N LEU A 493 4.33 0.16 9.05
CA LEU A 493 4.53 1.59 9.31
C LEU A 493 5.01 2.32 8.06
N ARG A 494 5.91 1.70 7.28
CA ARG A 494 6.43 2.27 6.04
C ARG A 494 5.33 2.49 5.01
N PHE A 495 4.44 1.51 4.85
CA PHE A 495 3.23 1.65 4.05
C PHE A 495 2.29 2.72 4.63
N GLY A 496 2.05 2.70 5.95
CA GLY A 496 1.16 3.64 6.62
C GLY A 496 1.56 5.10 6.42
N VAL A 497 2.85 5.44 6.61
CA VAL A 497 3.37 6.81 6.41
C VAL A 497 3.25 7.23 4.95
N SER A 498 3.67 6.38 4.01
CA SER A 498 3.64 6.71 2.59
C SER A 498 2.21 6.88 2.08
N ALA A 499 1.30 5.95 2.38
CA ALA A 499 -0.10 6.03 1.97
C ALA A 499 -0.81 7.25 2.59
N ALA A 500 -0.56 7.55 3.87
CA ALA A 500 -1.14 8.72 4.52
C ALA A 500 -0.69 10.03 3.86
N LEU A 501 0.60 10.16 3.51
CA LEU A 501 1.11 11.34 2.81
C LEU A 501 0.55 11.46 1.39
N TRP A 502 0.50 10.35 0.63
CA TRP A 502 -0.11 10.33 -0.69
C TRP A 502 -1.56 10.83 -0.66
N LEU A 503 -2.38 10.30 0.24
CA LEU A 503 -3.79 10.68 0.38
C LEU A 503 -3.95 12.11 0.90
N ALA A 504 -3.18 12.53 1.90
CA ALA A 504 -3.27 13.87 2.47
C ALA A 504 -2.89 14.95 1.45
N ILE A 505 -1.79 14.77 0.72
CA ILE A 505 -1.35 15.72 -0.31
C ILE A 505 -2.34 15.75 -1.46
N ALA A 506 -2.85 14.59 -1.91
CA ALA A 506 -3.84 14.55 -2.98
C ALA A 506 -5.15 15.23 -2.56
N PHE A 507 -5.60 15.03 -1.32
CA PHE A 507 -6.78 15.69 -0.77
C PHE A 507 -6.61 17.22 -0.73
N LEU A 508 -5.46 17.70 -0.27
CA LEU A 508 -5.14 19.13 -0.28
C LEU A 508 -5.10 19.70 -1.70
N GLN A 509 -4.55 18.95 -2.66
CA GLN A 509 -4.56 19.35 -4.07
C GLN A 509 -5.99 19.43 -4.62
N ILE A 510 -6.84 18.42 -4.38
CA ILE A 510 -8.23 18.43 -4.85
C ILE A 510 -8.99 19.63 -4.27
N ILE A 511 -8.82 19.94 -2.99
CA ILE A 511 -9.42 21.14 -2.38
C ILE A 511 -8.90 22.40 -3.08
N PHE A 512 -7.58 22.51 -3.27
CA PHE A 512 -6.98 23.68 -3.91
C PHE A 512 -7.51 23.88 -5.34
N PHE A 513 -7.48 22.83 -6.16
CA PHE A 513 -7.91 22.91 -7.55
C PHE A 513 -9.41 23.16 -7.66
N SER A 514 -10.23 22.48 -6.88
CA SER A 514 -11.69 22.62 -6.98
C SER A 514 -12.23 23.93 -6.37
N VAL A 515 -11.69 24.37 -5.23
CA VAL A 515 -12.21 25.57 -4.54
C VAL A 515 -11.59 26.86 -5.08
N PHE A 516 -10.30 26.83 -5.44
CA PHE A 516 -9.57 28.02 -5.83
C PHE A 516 -9.26 28.06 -7.33
N TYR A 517 -8.61 27.03 -7.88
CA TYR A 517 -8.13 27.09 -9.27
C TYR A 517 -9.27 27.13 -10.28
N GLU A 518 -10.22 26.20 -10.21
CA GLU A 518 -11.36 26.12 -11.14
C GLU A 518 -12.27 27.36 -11.03
N ARG A 519 -12.39 27.94 -9.83
CA ARG A 519 -13.27 29.08 -9.61
C ARG A 519 -12.66 30.43 -10.00
N PHE A 520 -11.35 30.61 -9.84
CA PHE A 520 -10.69 31.92 -10.01
C PHE A 520 -9.69 31.98 -11.16
N VAL A 521 -9.21 30.84 -11.66
CA VAL A 521 -8.15 30.79 -12.68
C VAL A 521 -8.68 30.22 -13.97
N GLU A 522 -9.02 28.93 -14.00
CA GLU A 522 -9.33 28.22 -15.24
C GLU A 522 -10.09 26.92 -14.95
N ASP A 523 -11.25 26.75 -15.60
CA ASP A 523 -11.97 25.49 -15.69
C ASP A 523 -11.93 24.99 -17.14
N LYS A 524 -10.97 24.09 -17.43
CA LYS A 524 -10.77 23.53 -18.78
C LYS A 524 -11.98 22.76 -19.30
N ILE A 525 -12.77 22.14 -18.42
CA ILE A 525 -13.92 21.32 -18.83
C ILE A 525 -15.08 22.23 -19.25
N SER A 526 -15.39 23.25 -18.43
CA SER A 526 -16.43 24.23 -18.78
C SER A 526 -16.05 25.09 -19.98
N GLN A 527 -14.79 25.53 -20.07
CA GLN A 527 -14.28 26.29 -21.22
C GLN A 527 -14.40 25.52 -22.53
N PHE A 528 -14.20 24.20 -22.52
CA PHE A 528 -14.39 23.37 -23.70
C PHE A 528 -15.86 23.37 -24.17
N VAL A 529 -16.81 23.30 -23.24
CA VAL A 529 -18.26 23.36 -23.55
C VAL A 529 -18.63 24.73 -24.15
N ASP A 530 -18.15 25.82 -23.55
CA ASP A 530 -18.34 27.17 -24.08
C ASP A 530 -17.76 27.32 -25.48
N LEU A 531 -16.57 26.76 -25.70
CA LEU A 531 -15.89 26.81 -26.98
C LEU A 531 -16.65 26.06 -28.08
N CYS A 532 -17.26 24.92 -27.76
CA CYS A 532 -18.13 24.19 -28.68
C CYS A 532 -19.29 25.09 -29.18
N CYS A 533 -19.91 25.85 -28.27
CA CYS A 533 -21.00 26.77 -28.61
C CYS A 533 -20.54 27.95 -29.47
N MET A 534 -19.41 28.57 -29.11
CA MET A 534 -18.82 29.67 -29.88
C MET A 534 -18.37 29.23 -31.29
N SER A 535 -17.94 27.98 -31.44
CA SER A 535 -17.48 27.41 -32.71
C SER A 535 -18.61 26.82 -33.56
N ASN A 536 -19.86 26.85 -33.08
CA ASN A 536 -21.03 26.27 -33.74
C ASN A 536 -20.87 24.76 -34.03
N ILE A 537 -20.25 24.01 -33.11
CA ILE A 537 -19.98 22.58 -33.23
C ILE A 537 -20.48 21.83 -32.01
N SER A 538 -21.35 20.84 -32.21
CA SER A 538 -21.74 19.92 -31.14
C SER A 538 -20.83 18.69 -31.11
N VAL A 539 -20.63 18.12 -29.92
CA VAL A 539 -19.87 16.87 -29.74
C VAL A 539 -20.82 15.75 -29.38
N PHE A 540 -20.79 14.67 -30.15
CA PHE A 540 -21.55 13.45 -29.90
C PHE A 540 -20.59 12.32 -29.52
N LEU A 541 -20.74 11.80 -28.30
CA LEU A 541 -19.85 10.80 -27.69
C LEU A 541 -20.65 9.56 -27.34
N LEU A 542 -20.15 8.38 -27.69
CA LEU A 542 -20.66 7.10 -27.21
C LEU A 542 -19.54 6.36 -26.47
N SER A 543 -19.62 6.33 -25.14
CA SER A 543 -18.71 5.59 -24.26
C SER A 543 -19.03 4.10 -24.24
N HIS A 544 -20.29 3.75 -24.51
CA HIS A 544 -20.79 2.39 -24.75
C HIS A 544 -21.65 2.36 -26.00
N SER A 545 -22.07 1.17 -26.43
CA SER A 545 -22.83 1.00 -27.68
C SER A 545 -24.05 1.91 -27.80
N CYS A 546 -24.88 1.98 -26.75
CA CYS A 546 -26.11 2.77 -26.73
C CYS A 546 -26.11 3.89 -25.68
N PHE A 547 -24.94 4.24 -25.13
CA PHE A 547 -24.84 5.26 -24.09
C PHE A 547 -23.58 6.12 -24.26
N GLY A 548 -23.71 7.40 -23.92
CA GLY A 548 -22.58 8.30 -23.83
C GLY A 548 -23.03 9.70 -23.48
N TYR A 549 -22.47 10.69 -24.18
CA TYR A 549 -22.64 12.09 -23.84
C TYR A 549 -22.88 12.93 -25.10
N TYR A 550 -23.65 14.00 -24.95
CA TYR A 550 -23.87 14.99 -25.99
C TYR A 550 -23.57 16.38 -25.41
N ILE A 551 -22.69 17.10 -26.08
CA ILE A 551 -22.36 18.50 -25.80
C ILE A 551 -23.02 19.33 -26.89
N HIS A 552 -23.99 20.13 -26.51
CA HIS A 552 -24.69 21.03 -27.39
C HIS A 552 -23.85 22.29 -27.64
N GLY A 553 -23.36 22.44 -28.86
CA GLY A 553 -22.58 23.59 -29.28
C GLY A 553 -23.17 24.30 -30.49
N ARG A 554 -24.49 24.26 -30.69
CA ARG A 554 -25.13 25.08 -31.73
C ARG A 554 -25.09 26.54 -31.26
N SER A 555 -24.51 27.42 -32.08
CA SER A 555 -24.44 28.84 -31.75
C SER A 555 -25.83 29.47 -31.77
N VAL A 556 -26.11 30.34 -30.79
CA VAL A 556 -27.35 31.13 -30.70
C VAL A 556 -27.51 32.09 -31.88
N HIS A 557 -26.40 32.47 -32.52
CA HIS A 557 -26.38 33.33 -33.71
C HIS A 557 -26.57 32.54 -35.02
N GLY A 558 -26.47 31.22 -34.98
CA GLY A 558 -26.66 30.33 -36.13
C GLY A 558 -25.47 30.22 -37.09
N HIS A 559 -24.40 31.00 -36.86
CA HIS A 559 -23.15 30.95 -37.60
C HIS A 559 -21.96 31.36 -36.71
N ALA A 560 -20.80 30.77 -36.94
CA ALA A 560 -19.57 31.07 -36.20
C ALA A 560 -18.47 31.72 -37.07
N ASP A 561 -18.44 31.46 -38.37
CA ASP A 561 -17.45 32.04 -39.30
C ASP A 561 -17.75 33.53 -39.56
N THR A 562 -17.32 34.38 -38.64
CA THR A 562 -17.57 35.83 -38.62
C THR A 562 -16.28 36.64 -38.58
N ASN A 563 -16.36 37.92 -38.92
CA ASN A 563 -15.24 38.84 -38.72
C ASN A 563 -15.15 39.29 -37.24
N MET A 564 -14.04 39.92 -36.86
CA MET A 564 -13.80 40.33 -35.47
C MET A 564 -14.88 41.29 -34.92
N GLU A 565 -15.41 42.18 -35.77
CA GLU A 565 -16.43 43.16 -35.39
C GLU A 565 -17.77 42.48 -35.06
N GLU A 566 -18.21 41.57 -35.93
CA GLU A 566 -19.43 40.80 -35.76
C GLU A 566 -19.34 39.86 -34.56
N MET A 567 -18.19 39.21 -34.34
CA MET A 567 -17.95 38.37 -33.16
C MET A 567 -18.07 39.18 -31.85
N ASN A 568 -17.50 40.39 -31.81
CA ASN A 568 -17.60 41.26 -30.63
C ASN A 568 -19.04 41.76 -30.41
N MET A 569 -19.76 42.08 -31.49
CA MET A 569 -21.18 42.44 -31.40
C MET A 569 -22.04 41.27 -30.87
N ASN A 570 -21.77 40.05 -31.32
CA ASN A 570 -22.43 38.83 -30.86
C ASN A 570 -22.20 38.60 -29.36
N LEU A 571 -20.94 38.67 -28.92
CA LEU A 571 -20.58 38.56 -27.50
C LEU A 571 -21.25 39.63 -26.62
N LYS A 572 -21.34 40.88 -27.11
CA LYS A 572 -22.07 41.95 -26.40
C LYS A 572 -23.55 41.65 -26.28
N ARG A 573 -24.19 41.15 -27.33
CA ARG A 573 -25.61 40.77 -27.31
C ARG A 573 -25.88 39.62 -26.35
N GLU A 574 -24.97 38.65 -26.25
CA GLU A 574 -25.06 37.59 -25.25
C GLU A 574 -24.91 38.14 -23.83
N ALA A 575 -23.93 39.02 -23.58
CA ALA A 575 -23.73 39.66 -22.27
C ALA A 575 -24.92 40.53 -21.83
N GLU A 576 -25.60 41.17 -22.78
CA GLU A 576 -26.81 41.98 -22.55
C GLU A 576 -28.10 41.15 -22.53
N ASN A 577 -28.03 39.81 -22.63
CA ASN A 577 -29.19 38.90 -22.72
C ASN A 577 -30.17 39.25 -23.86
N LEU A 578 -29.67 39.79 -24.96
CA LEU A 578 -30.45 40.15 -26.16
C LEU A 578 -30.62 38.98 -27.14
N CYS A 579 -30.17 37.78 -26.77
CA CYS A 579 -30.22 36.56 -27.58
C CYS A 579 -30.85 35.42 -26.78
N SER A 580 -31.27 34.36 -27.47
CA SER A 580 -31.73 33.13 -26.81
C SER A 580 -30.59 32.51 -26.00
N GLN A 581 -30.93 31.80 -24.93
CA GLN A 581 -29.96 31.03 -24.14
C GLN A 581 -29.30 29.90 -24.96
N ARG A 582 -28.11 29.46 -24.50
CA ARG A 582 -27.23 28.54 -25.25
C ARG A 582 -27.63 27.06 -25.17
N GLY A 583 -28.64 26.69 -24.39
CA GLY A 583 -29.03 25.29 -24.17
C GLY A 583 -29.81 24.67 -25.32
N LEU A 584 -29.93 23.34 -25.28
CA LEU A 584 -30.65 22.56 -26.31
C LEU A 584 -32.16 22.85 -26.31
N LEU A 585 -32.75 23.01 -25.12
CA LEU A 585 -34.16 23.37 -24.98
C LEU A 585 -34.32 24.90 -24.98
N PRO A 586 -35.41 25.43 -25.56
CA PRO A 586 -35.65 26.86 -25.58
C PRO A 586 -35.70 27.42 -24.16
N ASN A 587 -35.01 28.55 -23.92
CA ASN A 587 -34.89 29.22 -22.62
C ASN A 587 -34.24 28.35 -21.52
N THR A 588 -33.25 27.54 -21.89
CA THR A 588 -32.39 26.85 -20.93
C THR A 588 -30.92 27.11 -21.24
N ASP A 589 -30.06 27.06 -20.22
CA ASP A 589 -28.59 27.15 -20.38
C ASP A 589 -27.92 25.76 -20.39
N GLY A 590 -28.70 24.67 -20.28
CA GLY A 590 -28.18 23.31 -20.24
C GLY A 590 -27.57 22.88 -21.59
N GLN A 591 -26.24 22.75 -21.62
CA GLN A 591 -25.50 22.36 -22.84
C GLN A 591 -24.99 20.92 -22.80
N THR A 592 -24.80 20.33 -21.63
CA THR A 592 -24.28 18.97 -21.47
C THR A 592 -25.39 17.99 -21.14
N PHE A 593 -25.38 16.83 -21.81
CA PHE A 593 -26.38 15.78 -21.66
C PHE A 593 -25.72 14.41 -21.60
N GLN A 594 -26.21 13.53 -20.73
CA GLN A 594 -25.95 12.09 -20.86
C GLN A 594 -27.00 11.48 -21.76
N ILE A 595 -26.58 10.73 -22.78
CA ILE A 595 -27.50 10.19 -23.78
C ILE A 595 -27.61 8.69 -23.66
N SER A 596 -28.85 8.19 -23.70
CA SER A 596 -29.16 6.78 -23.88
C SER A 596 -29.94 6.64 -25.19
N ILE A 597 -29.28 6.14 -26.23
CA ILE A 597 -29.86 6.07 -27.57
C ILE A 597 -30.63 4.78 -27.80
N SER A 598 -31.67 4.84 -28.64
CA SER A 598 -32.41 3.64 -29.03
C SER A 598 -31.57 2.73 -29.92
N ARG A 599 -31.84 1.42 -29.88
CA ARG A 599 -31.11 0.43 -30.71
C ARG A 599 -31.27 0.70 -32.20
N LYS A 600 -32.43 1.24 -32.63
CA LYS A 600 -32.68 1.64 -34.01
C LYS A 600 -31.71 2.74 -34.45
N MET A 601 -31.56 3.79 -33.63
CA MET A 601 -30.62 4.87 -33.87
C MET A 601 -29.18 4.35 -33.95
N ARG A 602 -28.76 3.49 -32.99
CA ARG A 602 -27.41 2.91 -33.02
C ARG A 602 -27.11 2.11 -34.29
N LEU A 603 -28.06 1.28 -34.76
CA LEU A 603 -27.88 0.50 -36.00
C LEU A 603 -27.74 1.40 -37.24
N HIS A 604 -28.44 2.53 -37.29
CA HIS A 604 -28.28 3.51 -38.36
C HIS A 604 -26.92 4.20 -38.30
N TYR A 605 -26.49 4.61 -37.11
CA TYR A 605 -25.15 5.16 -36.88
C TYR A 605 -24.07 4.18 -37.33
N ASP A 606 -24.13 2.91 -36.90
CA ASP A 606 -23.17 1.87 -37.26
C ASP A 606 -23.13 1.61 -38.75
N ARG A 607 -24.28 1.60 -39.44
CA ARG A 607 -24.31 1.42 -40.91
C ARG A 607 -23.56 2.53 -41.64
N ILE A 608 -23.72 3.78 -41.21
CA ILE A 608 -23.01 4.92 -41.80
C ILE A 608 -21.52 4.81 -41.43
N HIS A 609 -21.19 4.45 -40.18
CA HIS A 609 -19.82 4.29 -39.70
C HIS A 609 -19.06 3.11 -40.33
N GLU A 610 -19.69 1.98 -40.59
CA GLU A 610 -19.07 0.85 -41.29
C GLU A 610 -18.77 1.19 -42.75
N SER A 611 -19.64 1.97 -43.40
CA SER A 611 -19.36 2.50 -44.73
C SER A 611 -18.12 3.41 -44.75
N LEU A 612 -17.79 4.04 -43.61
CA LEU A 612 -16.58 4.83 -43.39
C LEU A 612 -15.33 3.96 -43.17
N THR A 613 -15.44 2.84 -42.42
CA THR A 613 -14.28 2.05 -41.97
C THR A 613 -13.89 0.85 -42.84
N ARG A 614 -14.76 0.35 -43.74
CA ARG A 614 -14.53 -0.87 -44.57
C ARG A 614 -13.34 -0.80 -45.55
N LYS A 615 -12.52 0.25 -45.49
CA LYS A 615 -11.28 0.45 -46.25
C LYS A 615 -10.01 -0.22 -45.67
N ARG A 616 -10.07 -1.03 -44.60
CA ARG A 616 -8.89 -1.70 -43.99
C ARG A 616 -8.87 -3.25 -44.10
N GLY A 617 -9.53 -3.82 -45.11
CA GLY A 617 -9.31 -5.23 -45.51
C GLY A 617 -8.16 -5.35 -46.52
N PRO A 618 -7.56 -6.55 -46.71
CA PRO A 618 -6.44 -6.71 -47.64
C PRO A 618 -6.87 -6.31 -49.06
N ALA A 619 -6.14 -5.34 -49.61
CA ALA A 619 -6.41 -4.71 -50.89
C ALA A 619 -6.40 -5.75 -52.02
N ARG A 620 -7.54 -5.86 -52.74
CA ARG A 620 -7.46 -6.28 -54.14
C ARG A 620 -6.97 -5.06 -54.93
N LEU A 621 -5.83 -5.27 -55.58
CA LEU A 621 -5.18 -4.38 -56.53
C LEU A 621 -6.18 -3.73 -57.48
N LEU A 622 -6.23 -2.39 -57.50
CA LEU A 622 -6.23 -1.48 -58.66
C LEU A 622 -6.76 -0.10 -58.25
N ASP A 623 -5.99 0.94 -58.59
CA ASP A 623 -6.30 2.37 -58.71
C ASP A 623 -7.41 2.98 -57.81
N SER A 624 -7.00 3.84 -56.86
CA SER A 624 -7.58 5.20 -56.68
C SER A 624 -7.19 5.83 -55.32
N SER A 625 -6.09 6.57 -55.28
CA SER A 625 -5.82 7.51 -54.17
C SER A 625 -6.74 8.73 -54.24
N ALA A 626 -7.16 9.16 -55.44
CA ALA A 626 -7.99 10.35 -55.67
C ALA A 626 -9.46 10.19 -55.18
N ASN A 627 -10.07 9.01 -55.34
CA ASN A 627 -11.46 8.78 -54.89
C ASN A 627 -11.55 8.52 -53.37
N THR A 628 -10.40 8.35 -52.70
CA THR A 628 -10.38 7.98 -51.29
C THR A 628 -10.76 9.14 -50.37
N SER A 629 -10.23 10.34 -50.65
CA SER A 629 -10.55 11.60 -49.92
C SER A 629 -11.96 12.10 -50.22
N GLU A 630 -12.44 11.93 -51.46
CA GLU A 630 -13.78 12.35 -51.84
C GLU A 630 -14.86 11.48 -51.16
N GLN A 631 -14.61 10.17 -51.02
CA GLN A 631 -15.49 9.27 -50.29
C GLN A 631 -15.54 9.54 -48.78
N SER A 632 -14.40 9.85 -48.13
CA SER A 632 -14.40 10.20 -46.70
C SER A 632 -15.15 11.49 -46.43
N THR A 633 -15.00 12.48 -47.32
CA THR A 633 -15.72 13.76 -47.25
C THR A 633 -17.23 13.58 -47.43
N ARG A 634 -17.65 12.74 -48.40
CA ARG A 634 -19.07 12.42 -48.60
C ARG A 634 -19.68 11.73 -47.39
N ALA A 635 -18.96 10.82 -46.78
CA ALA A 635 -19.46 10.07 -45.64
C ALA A 635 -19.46 10.88 -44.33
N TYR A 636 -18.50 11.80 -44.12
CA TYR A 636 -18.59 12.83 -43.07
C TYR A 636 -19.87 13.67 -43.23
N ASN A 637 -20.12 14.17 -44.44
CA ASN A 637 -21.33 14.97 -44.73
C ASN A 637 -22.63 14.18 -44.53
N THR A 638 -22.65 12.88 -44.86
CA THR A 638 -23.80 12.00 -44.60
C THR A 638 -24.04 11.82 -43.10
N MET A 639 -22.98 11.58 -42.32
CA MET A 639 -23.09 11.44 -40.87
C MET A 639 -23.52 12.76 -40.20
N ASN A 640 -22.91 13.89 -40.60
CA ASN A 640 -23.25 15.21 -40.09
C ASN A 640 -24.73 15.55 -40.34
N LYS A 641 -25.22 15.30 -41.57
CA LYS A 641 -26.64 15.50 -41.91
C LYS A 641 -27.56 14.62 -41.08
N PHE A 642 -27.21 13.35 -40.90
CA PHE A 642 -28.01 12.40 -40.13
C PHE A 642 -28.10 12.78 -38.65
N LEU A 643 -26.98 13.13 -38.02
CA LEU A 643 -26.97 13.55 -36.62
C LEU A 643 -27.67 14.91 -36.44
N SER A 644 -27.48 15.85 -37.37
CA SER A 644 -28.19 17.13 -37.35
C SER A 644 -29.70 16.92 -37.46
N SER A 645 -30.17 16.07 -38.38
CA SER A 645 -31.59 15.76 -38.55
C SER A 645 -32.19 14.98 -37.37
N PHE A 646 -31.38 14.16 -36.71
CA PHE A 646 -31.77 13.49 -35.47
C PHE A 646 -31.99 14.49 -34.32
N ILE A 647 -31.07 15.43 -34.12
CA ILE A 647 -31.19 16.46 -33.07
C ILE A 647 -32.33 17.45 -33.37
N ASP A 648 -32.59 17.79 -34.65
CA ASP A 648 -33.71 18.63 -35.09
C ASP A 648 -35.08 17.91 -35.08
N HIS A 649 -35.20 16.72 -34.47
CA HIS A 649 -36.45 15.94 -34.38
C HIS A 649 -37.09 15.56 -35.74
N VAL A 650 -36.30 15.49 -36.82
CA VAL A 650 -36.82 15.20 -38.18
C VAL A 650 -37.31 13.75 -38.28
N HIS A 651 -36.64 12.82 -37.57
CA HIS A 651 -36.95 11.39 -37.61
C HIS A 651 -37.87 10.99 -36.45
N LYS A 652 -39.19 11.09 -36.63
CA LYS A 652 -40.21 10.76 -35.61
C LYS A 652 -40.09 9.34 -35.02
N GLU A 653 -39.59 8.39 -35.79
CA GLU A 653 -39.40 6.98 -35.36
C GLU A 653 -38.15 6.74 -34.50
N MET A 654 -37.21 7.68 -34.51
CA MET A 654 -35.96 7.63 -33.74
C MET A 654 -35.83 8.84 -32.83
N ASP A 655 -36.95 9.45 -32.47
CA ASP A 655 -37.01 10.69 -31.72
C ASP A 655 -36.40 10.57 -30.31
N TYR A 656 -36.09 11.70 -29.66
CA TYR A 656 -35.56 11.74 -28.31
C TYR A 656 -36.41 12.60 -27.37
N ILE A 657 -36.29 12.33 -26.07
CA ILE A 657 -36.89 13.12 -24.99
C ILE A 657 -35.79 13.63 -24.06
N VAL A 658 -35.96 14.85 -23.55
CA VAL A 658 -35.09 15.42 -22.52
C VAL A 658 -35.73 15.24 -21.15
N LYS A 659 -34.99 14.73 -20.16
CA LYS A 659 -35.48 14.44 -18.81
C LYS A 659 -34.38 14.60 -17.77
N ASP A 660 -34.73 14.88 -16.52
CA ASP A 660 -33.77 14.79 -15.41
C ASP A 660 -33.63 13.36 -14.87
N LYS A 661 -32.40 12.99 -14.47
CA LYS A 661 -32.16 11.76 -13.70
C LYS A 661 -32.74 11.87 -12.30
N LEU A 662 -33.37 10.79 -11.85
CA LEU A 662 -33.79 10.63 -10.47
C LEU A 662 -32.56 10.60 -9.55
N LEU A 663 -32.72 11.04 -8.29
CA LEU A 663 -31.64 11.05 -7.31
C LEU A 663 -31.00 9.67 -7.11
N LEU A 664 -31.82 8.61 -7.09
CA LEU A 664 -31.33 7.23 -6.98
C LEU A 664 -30.56 6.78 -8.24
N GLU A 665 -30.95 7.23 -9.44
CA GLU A 665 -30.21 6.98 -10.69
C GLU A 665 -28.86 7.70 -10.70
N ARG A 666 -28.79 8.90 -10.12
CA ARG A 666 -27.54 9.67 -9.94
C ARG A 666 -26.60 8.98 -8.97
N ILE A 667 -27.09 8.49 -7.82
CA ILE A 667 -26.27 7.81 -6.79
C ILE A 667 -25.77 6.45 -7.28
N LEU A 668 -26.66 5.62 -7.84
CA LEU A 668 -26.30 4.27 -8.28
C LEU A 668 -25.53 4.27 -9.61
N GLY A 669 -25.54 5.38 -10.33
CA GLY A 669 -24.96 5.47 -11.67
C GLY A 669 -25.60 4.45 -12.62
N MET A 670 -26.90 4.22 -12.50
CA MET A 670 -27.67 3.28 -13.33
C MET A 670 -29.01 3.92 -13.71
N GLU A 671 -29.36 3.85 -14.98
CA GLU A 671 -30.64 4.34 -15.51
C GLU A 671 -31.73 3.28 -15.31
N PHE A 672 -32.88 3.65 -14.72
CA PHE A 672 -33.98 2.71 -14.51
C PHE A 672 -34.83 2.51 -15.75
N MET A 673 -34.92 3.54 -16.60
CA MET A 673 -35.67 3.51 -17.86
C MET A 673 -34.79 3.05 -19.03
N GLU A 674 -35.29 2.09 -19.82
CA GLU A 674 -34.64 1.66 -21.07
C GLU A 674 -35.21 2.44 -22.27
N PRO A 675 -34.36 2.91 -23.21
CA PRO A 675 -34.79 3.65 -24.40
C PRO A 675 -35.34 2.69 -25.47
N ILE A 676 -36.55 2.17 -25.25
CA ILE A 676 -37.19 1.19 -26.16
C ILE A 676 -37.70 1.87 -27.43
N GLU A 677 -38.50 2.93 -27.29
CA GLU A 677 -39.13 3.63 -28.42
C GLU A 677 -38.41 4.92 -28.81
N LYS A 678 -38.03 5.72 -27.81
CA LYS A 678 -37.33 7.00 -27.98
C LYS A 678 -36.00 6.99 -27.25
N SER A 679 -35.04 7.74 -27.78
CA SER A 679 -33.78 8.01 -27.09
C SER A 679 -34.02 8.96 -25.91
N ILE A 680 -33.19 8.91 -24.88
CA ILE A 680 -33.34 9.74 -23.68
C ILE A 680 -32.09 10.58 -23.48
N PHE A 681 -32.28 11.88 -23.32
CA PHE A 681 -31.26 12.86 -23.03
C PHE A 681 -31.45 13.30 -21.59
N TYR A 682 -30.48 12.98 -20.74
CA TYR A 682 -30.48 13.38 -19.36
C TYR A 682 -29.71 14.67 -19.18
N ASN A 683 -30.32 15.70 -18.56
CA ASN A 683 -29.59 16.92 -18.22
C ASN A 683 -28.39 16.60 -17.33
N ASP A 684 -27.22 17.13 -17.69
CA ASP A 684 -25.95 16.90 -17.01
C ASP A 684 -25.34 18.22 -16.55
N GLU A 685 -25.67 18.66 -15.34
CA GLU A 685 -25.13 19.89 -14.73
C GLU A 685 -23.68 19.73 -14.24
N GLY A 686 -23.17 18.49 -14.13
CA GLY A 686 -21.88 18.21 -13.50
C GLY A 686 -20.74 17.88 -14.48
N HIS A 687 -20.95 18.11 -15.78
CA HIS A 687 -19.98 17.78 -16.85
C HIS A 687 -19.43 16.33 -16.74
N THR A 688 -20.33 15.36 -16.51
CA THR A 688 -19.99 13.94 -16.36
C THR A 688 -19.38 13.30 -17.61
N PHE A 689 -19.40 13.97 -18.76
CA PHE A 689 -18.62 13.57 -19.92
C PHE A 689 -17.12 13.48 -19.61
N SER A 690 -16.64 14.13 -18.55
CA SER A 690 -15.28 13.99 -18.05
C SER A 690 -14.89 12.55 -17.63
N ASP A 691 -15.84 11.64 -17.43
CA ASP A 691 -15.60 10.20 -17.18
C ASP A 691 -14.89 9.49 -18.36
N VAL A 692 -14.98 10.07 -19.55
CA VAL A 692 -14.27 9.65 -20.78
C VAL A 692 -12.79 10.06 -20.76
N LEU A 693 -12.46 11.04 -19.92
CA LEU A 693 -11.14 11.64 -19.79
C LEU A 693 -10.46 11.16 -18.49
N TYR A 694 -9.18 11.50 -18.32
CA TYR A 694 -8.49 11.27 -17.05
C TYR A 694 -9.10 12.08 -15.90
N TYR A 695 -9.58 13.30 -16.20
CA TYR A 695 -10.18 14.22 -15.24
C TYR A 695 -11.32 13.61 -14.41
N GLY A 696 -12.23 12.82 -15.00
CA GLY A 696 -13.32 12.16 -14.28
C GLY A 696 -12.89 10.93 -13.45
N ASN A 697 -11.69 10.38 -13.71
CA ASN A 697 -11.22 9.12 -13.10
C ASN A 697 -10.05 9.30 -12.13
N GLU A 698 -9.88 10.50 -11.57
CA GLU A 698 -8.75 10.86 -10.71
C GLU A 698 -8.53 9.86 -9.55
N MET A 699 -9.61 9.44 -8.88
CA MET A 699 -9.51 8.49 -7.75
C MET A 699 -8.90 7.15 -8.16
N THR A 700 -9.22 6.64 -9.35
CA THR A 700 -8.67 5.38 -9.86
C THR A 700 -7.18 5.52 -10.15
N LEU A 701 -6.79 6.65 -10.76
CA LEU A 701 -5.39 6.96 -11.07
C LEU A 701 -4.57 7.16 -9.79
N LEU A 702 -5.08 7.91 -8.82
CA LEU A 702 -4.42 8.16 -7.53
C LEU A 702 -4.18 6.86 -6.74
N ILE A 703 -5.19 6.00 -6.64
CA ILE A 703 -5.06 4.71 -5.93
C ILE A 703 -4.05 3.81 -6.66
N PHE A 704 -4.07 3.78 -7.99
CA PHE A 704 -3.09 3.02 -8.78
C PHE A 704 -1.66 3.53 -8.54
N ASP A 705 -1.44 4.84 -8.63
CA ASP A 705 -0.13 5.46 -8.39
C ASP A 705 0.36 5.22 -6.94
N THR A 706 -0.53 5.32 -5.95
CA THR A 706 -0.21 5.07 -4.53
C THR A 706 0.19 3.62 -4.28
N LEU A 707 -0.55 2.66 -4.86
CA LEU A 707 -0.26 1.23 -4.75
C LEU A 707 1.04 0.86 -5.48
N PHE A 708 1.28 1.43 -6.65
CA PHE A 708 2.52 1.21 -7.41
C PHE A 708 3.74 1.73 -6.62
N PHE A 709 3.68 2.96 -6.12
CA PHE A 709 4.70 3.53 -5.24
C PHE A 709 4.97 2.61 -4.04
N SER A 710 3.90 2.17 -3.38
CA SER A 710 3.97 1.34 -2.17
C SER A 710 4.63 -0.03 -2.42
N ILE A 711 4.30 -0.70 -3.52
CA ILE A 711 4.91 -2.00 -3.85
C ILE A 711 6.39 -1.87 -4.20
N VAL A 712 6.73 -0.86 -4.99
CA VAL A 712 8.14 -0.60 -5.33
C VAL A 712 8.94 -0.29 -4.06
N ASP A 713 8.37 0.50 -3.15
CA ASP A 713 9.00 0.80 -1.86
C ASP A 713 9.14 -0.46 -0.98
N LEU A 714 8.10 -1.28 -0.84
CA LEU A 714 8.16 -2.52 -0.06
C LEU A 714 9.18 -3.53 -0.62
N ALA A 715 9.36 -3.56 -1.94
CA ALA A 715 10.32 -4.44 -2.60
C ALA A 715 11.77 -3.93 -2.54
N SER A 716 11.97 -2.62 -2.69
CA SER A 716 13.31 -2.00 -2.79
C SER A 716 13.81 -1.38 -1.49
N GLN A 717 12.93 -1.15 -0.53
CA GLN A 717 13.16 -0.37 0.70
C GLN A 717 13.71 1.03 0.44
N SER A 718 13.33 1.65 -0.69
CA SER A 718 13.77 2.98 -1.11
C SER A 718 12.61 3.83 -1.61
N PHE A 719 12.29 4.92 -0.89
CA PHE A 719 11.26 5.87 -1.29
C PHE A 719 11.67 6.66 -2.54
N VAL A 720 12.97 6.94 -2.70
CA VAL A 720 13.50 7.64 -3.88
C VAL A 720 13.30 6.82 -5.15
N LEU A 721 13.64 5.53 -5.12
CA LEU A 721 13.43 4.64 -6.26
C LEU A 721 11.94 4.50 -6.58
N ALA A 722 11.10 4.34 -5.55
CA ALA A 722 9.65 4.30 -5.71
C ALA A 722 9.09 5.56 -6.36
N ALA A 723 9.55 6.75 -5.96
CA ALA A 723 9.13 8.03 -6.54
C ALA A 723 9.50 8.13 -8.02
N ILE A 724 10.75 7.82 -8.38
CA ILE A 724 11.23 7.88 -9.77
C ILE A 724 10.43 6.93 -10.67
N LEU A 725 10.26 5.68 -10.23
CA LEU A 725 9.52 4.69 -11.00
C LEU A 725 8.04 5.06 -11.13
N THR A 726 7.43 5.61 -10.09
CA THR A 726 6.02 6.05 -10.13
C THR A 726 5.83 7.20 -11.11
N TYR A 727 6.74 8.18 -11.12
CA TYR A 727 6.70 9.27 -12.10
C TYR A 727 6.88 8.75 -13.54
N LEU A 728 7.85 7.85 -13.78
CA LEU A 728 8.03 7.22 -15.09
C LEU A 728 6.78 6.46 -15.53
N GLN A 729 6.14 5.73 -14.62
CA GLN A 729 4.87 5.04 -14.88
C GLN A 729 3.76 6.01 -15.28
N GLN A 730 3.60 7.13 -14.57
CA GLN A 730 2.62 8.17 -14.91
C GLN A 730 2.88 8.74 -16.32
N GLU A 731 4.13 9.05 -16.65
CA GLU A 731 4.54 9.60 -17.94
C GLU A 731 4.30 8.61 -19.09
N ILE A 732 4.63 7.34 -18.90
CA ILE A 732 4.40 6.27 -19.88
C ILE A 732 2.90 6.15 -20.19
N PHE A 733 2.04 6.08 -19.16
CA PHE A 733 0.60 5.95 -19.39
C PHE A 733 -0.02 7.21 -19.99
N ARG A 734 0.45 8.40 -19.61
CA ARG A 734 0.08 9.66 -20.26
C ARG A 734 0.44 9.64 -21.75
N PHE A 735 1.66 9.24 -22.09
CA PHE A 735 2.12 9.13 -23.47
C PHE A 735 1.30 8.12 -24.29
N ILE A 736 1.01 6.94 -23.71
CA ILE A 736 0.17 5.92 -24.34
C ILE A 736 -1.24 6.45 -24.59
N ARG A 737 -1.87 7.08 -23.58
CA ARG A 737 -3.23 7.62 -23.69
C ARG A 737 -3.31 8.74 -24.72
N ASN A 738 -2.35 9.66 -24.74
CA ASN A 738 -2.31 10.75 -25.72
C ASN A 738 -2.12 10.19 -27.14
N THR A 739 -1.10 9.35 -27.34
CA THR A 739 -0.77 8.84 -28.68
C THR A 739 -1.87 7.97 -29.29
N LEU A 740 -2.45 7.05 -28.48
CA LEU A 740 -3.53 6.18 -28.95
C LEU A 740 -4.87 6.91 -29.00
N GLY A 741 -5.11 7.86 -28.08
CA GLY A 741 -6.27 8.74 -28.07
C GLY A 741 -6.35 9.61 -29.30
N GLN A 742 -5.26 10.28 -29.66
CA GLN A 742 -5.11 11.07 -30.88
C GLN A 742 -5.39 10.23 -32.14
N LYS A 743 -4.88 8.99 -32.19
CA LYS A 743 -5.16 8.06 -33.30
C LYS A 743 -6.63 7.68 -33.38
N ASN A 744 -7.28 7.40 -32.25
CA ASN A 744 -8.71 7.08 -32.21
C ASN A 744 -9.54 8.30 -32.62
N LEU A 745 -9.22 9.48 -32.09
CA LEU A 745 -9.89 10.74 -32.41
C LEU A 745 -9.85 11.02 -33.92
N ALA A 746 -8.66 11.00 -34.54
CA ALA A 746 -8.51 11.18 -35.98
C ALA A 746 -9.31 10.14 -36.78
N SER A 747 -9.28 8.88 -36.35
CA SER A 747 -9.97 7.79 -37.05
C SER A 747 -11.50 7.89 -36.96
N LYS A 748 -12.04 8.40 -35.85
CA LYS A 748 -13.50 8.45 -35.59
C LYS A 748 -14.13 9.73 -36.11
N THR A 749 -13.41 10.85 -36.05
CA THR A 749 -13.88 12.17 -36.50
C THR A 749 -13.54 12.47 -37.95
N LEU A 750 -12.72 11.63 -38.60
CA LEU A 750 -12.22 11.81 -39.98
C LEU A 750 -11.34 13.06 -40.16
N VAL A 751 -10.90 13.65 -39.06
CA VAL A 751 -9.92 14.72 -39.01
C VAL A 751 -8.53 14.16 -39.36
N ASP A 752 -7.77 14.86 -40.20
CA ASP A 752 -6.39 14.48 -40.48
C ASP A 752 -5.54 14.65 -39.22
N LYS A 753 -4.83 13.57 -38.85
CA LYS A 753 -3.98 13.49 -37.67
C LYS A 753 -2.94 14.61 -37.62
N ARG A 754 -2.49 15.14 -38.77
CA ARG A 754 -1.49 16.22 -38.83
C ARG A 754 -1.95 17.53 -38.19
N PHE A 755 -3.25 17.74 -38.05
CA PHE A 755 -3.80 18.93 -37.41
C PHE A 755 -3.92 18.76 -35.89
N LEU A 756 -3.94 17.53 -35.38
CA LEU A 756 -3.97 17.22 -33.95
C LEU A 756 -2.59 17.41 -33.35
N ILE A 757 -2.41 18.48 -32.58
CA ILE A 757 -1.14 18.82 -31.91
C ILE A 757 -1.14 18.28 -30.48
#